data_AF-A0A9E1UNK0-F1
#
_entry.id   AF-A0A9E1UNK0-F1
#
_cell.length_a   1.000
_cell.length_b   1.000
_cell.length_c   1.000
_cell.angle_alpha   90.00
_cell.angle_beta   90.00
_cell.angle_gamma   90.00
#
_symmetry.space_group_name_H-M   'P 1'
#
loop_
_entity.id
_entity.type
_entity.pdbx_description
1 polymer ?
#
loop_
_entity_poly.entity_id
_entity_poly.type
_entity_poly.pdbx_seq_one_letter_code
_entity_poly.pdbx_strand_id
1 'polypeptide(L)'
;KLPASANHLLIGNVGGGDAFSGTGGRTFDGSIDEVAVFSRALTETEIIARHRVGRQLRHQESEPSVVDPHTLFHETFADAKGALRRWEFTENSGRCQLSVARPSKVVDSYAAYIDFREKGSWSLLSQGAVVLRAGAQYSVSAQVRRRLGYTTTKLLVRSSGPAATGNLAEVPVTKRQNEPHGISVTFVAKVDGPVRIGFTGSGYSEVWVEEVRLRQNVPPLSPYGTGLLLAPNSPMAQARFRTGAFFEAEQVADVGDAVSDGDKDRDGKWAVCQVDPDHNPWLFSENTVIKSDSAAAADGGQCPALKLTVPNLLPGLYQVYLSDTQRDAAISLDGGEWRRVKGSTGENELGLIRIDKAFTVWIKHQFPTAGNPGPIYVDYLRFMPVYDVESRPEEPAEPARTEQPPPVSTTTLRLWNAAGAPRRREWVTAGIPFGMGQFRPSDGIQIDGVTSLRARPLVLWSDGSVKWLRLQFRADSGAERNERVVRYGRGVSQPETIPLSSPGPAGYTFRCGAAEITIKDGIWSRITLGGRPLVSHPPTVRFRTAEGWRLERLRVESVMVMGDKHRPEALIKGHLLRADGKPAPIAFQALLSETAPQTLGLRFSVLNEADERYQPEKGCSPALALTELTLVLDGIQVSPTAVQWPTVSVPFNGNAQALLQTGTGACVAEFQGKWTVRADDTVVASGNRTDGWLDLRGPRAGLALGVREFVERCPRSITVRRSDVGVAIEVGLLPAGQEQAFRFAQGTRLTAEIVLSPHDGALTTADRRGRLASVLAPLCATLPPAYYCQTGVFGPVTDQRDSRFNGYYASATHGLKTLRGRHMKYGIEDWGDYFDPCGYVRTETKLWVNMEWNYMAAMVVEFARTGDQEFWRAAQQAARHFADTDIAHYSSTPAWVGGSYAHTGDTREGHQVDPPNFAHAGWPEGMLWVYYMAG
;
A
#
# COMPACT_ATOMS: atom_id res chain seq x y z
N LYS A 1 10.47 -4.53 30.67
CA LYS A 1 11.08 -5.87 30.49
C LYS A 1 9.98 -6.93 30.57
N LEU A 2 9.40 -7.32 29.45
CA LEU A 2 8.58 -8.54 29.35
C LEU A 2 9.47 -9.63 28.75
N PRO A 3 9.44 -10.87 29.27
CA PRO A 3 10.14 -11.98 28.65
C PRO A 3 9.51 -12.25 27.27
N ALA A 4 10.37 -12.41 26.26
CA ALA A 4 10.01 -12.82 24.91
C ALA A 4 9.47 -14.26 24.92
N SER A 5 8.20 -14.42 25.31
CA SER A 5 7.52 -15.72 25.26
C SER A 5 6.01 -15.51 25.08
N ALA A 6 5.57 -15.22 23.86
CA ALA A 6 4.25 -15.57 23.32
C ALA A 6 4.10 -15.06 21.87
N ASN A 7 3.26 -15.75 21.11
CA ASN A 7 2.99 -15.60 19.67
C ASN A 7 2.30 -14.27 19.28
N HIS A 8 2.85 -13.10 19.59
CA HIS A 8 2.14 -11.84 19.34
C HIS A 8 2.80 -11.02 18.23
N LEU A 9 2.02 -10.74 17.18
CA LEU A 9 2.24 -9.61 16.29
C LEU A 9 1.64 -8.39 17.00
N LEU A 10 2.49 -7.50 17.51
CA LEU A 10 2.06 -6.23 18.09
C LEU A 10 2.00 -5.19 16.98
N ILE A 11 0.79 -4.74 16.64
CA ILE A 11 0.57 -3.56 15.79
C ILE A 11 0.06 -2.46 16.72
N GLY A 12 0.94 -1.55 17.14
CA GLY A 12 0.59 -0.45 18.03
C GLY A 12 1.79 0.38 18.47
N ASN A 13 1.61 1.70 18.51
CA ASN A 13 2.61 2.68 18.92
C ASN A 13 2.90 2.57 20.44
N VAL A 14 4.14 2.27 20.83
CA VAL A 14 4.61 2.44 22.21
C VAL A 14 5.28 3.80 22.30
N GLY A 15 4.48 4.86 22.43
CA GLY A 15 4.98 6.19 22.78
C GLY A 15 5.57 6.15 24.19
N GLY A 16 6.81 6.60 24.33
CA GLY A 16 7.50 6.71 25.60
C GLY A 16 6.85 7.71 26.54
N GLY A 17 6.58 7.28 27.77
CA GLY A 17 6.15 8.11 28.89
C GLY A 17 6.24 7.29 30.18
N ASP A 18 7.12 7.72 31.08
CA ASP A 18 7.53 7.15 32.37
C ASP A 18 6.66 6.05 33.01
N ALA A 19 7.21 4.84 33.07
CA ALA A 19 6.64 3.71 33.80
C ALA A 19 7.59 3.21 34.90
N PHE A 20 7.64 3.92 36.03
CA PHE A 20 8.00 3.32 37.31
C PHE A 20 6.75 3.28 38.20
N SER A 21 6.46 2.07 38.70
CA SER A 21 5.43 1.69 39.67
C SER A 21 4.00 1.46 39.13
N GLY A 22 3.62 0.18 39.06
CA GLY A 22 2.26 -0.26 38.76
C GLY A 22 2.19 -1.76 38.58
N THR A 23 2.10 -2.50 39.68
CA THR A 23 1.91 -3.96 39.71
C THR A 23 0.50 -4.32 39.21
N GLY A 24 0.37 -4.59 37.92
CA GLY A 24 -0.87 -5.08 37.30
C GLY A 24 -0.57 -6.23 36.34
N GLY A 25 -0.71 -7.47 36.81
CA GLY A 25 -0.61 -8.66 35.97
C GLY A 25 -1.87 -8.80 35.11
N ARG A 26 -1.73 -8.66 33.79
CA ARG A 26 -2.69 -9.19 32.82
C ARG A 26 -1.93 -9.78 31.62
N THR A 27 -2.30 -10.98 31.24
CA THR A 27 -1.86 -11.68 30.04
C THR A 27 -2.79 -11.34 28.88
N PHE A 28 -2.20 -11.11 27.70
CA PHE A 28 -2.89 -10.95 26.41
C PHE A 28 -3.48 -12.31 25.96
N ASP A 29 -4.71 -12.33 25.46
CA ASP A 29 -5.51 -13.54 25.19
C ASP A 29 -5.58 -13.93 23.70
N GLY A 30 -4.97 -13.15 22.81
CA GLY A 30 -4.90 -13.47 21.38
C GLY A 30 -6.07 -12.99 20.53
N SER A 31 -6.98 -12.15 21.05
CA SER A 31 -7.96 -11.41 20.24
C SER A 31 -7.51 -9.97 19.96
N ILE A 32 -7.61 -9.56 18.69
CA ILE A 32 -7.57 -8.15 18.28
C ILE A 32 -9.01 -7.77 17.94
N ASP A 33 -9.61 -6.86 18.71
CA ASP A 33 -10.89 -6.25 18.35
C ASP A 33 -10.73 -5.40 17.08
N GLU A 34 -11.73 -5.44 16.20
CA GLU A 34 -11.71 -4.78 14.89
C GLU A 34 -11.24 -3.32 14.91
N VAL A 35 -10.57 -2.93 13.83
CA VAL A 35 -10.40 -1.54 13.41
C VAL A 35 -11.54 -1.20 12.46
N ALA A 36 -12.37 -0.22 12.84
CA ALA A 36 -13.50 0.24 12.03
C ALA A 36 -13.11 1.52 11.27
N VAL A 37 -13.27 1.51 9.94
CA VAL A 37 -13.13 2.69 9.09
C VAL A 37 -14.51 3.34 8.95
N PHE A 38 -14.58 4.62 9.29
CA PHE A 38 -15.79 5.42 9.17
C PHE A 38 -15.63 6.37 7.99
N SER A 39 -16.66 6.48 7.15
CA SER A 39 -16.74 7.43 6.03
C SER A 39 -16.77 8.90 6.48
N ARG A 40 -16.72 9.13 7.80
CA ARG A 40 -16.60 10.43 8.46
C ARG A 40 -15.79 10.25 9.73
N ALA A 41 -15.15 11.32 10.20
CA ALA A 41 -14.65 11.35 11.56
C ALA A 41 -15.81 11.07 12.53
N LEU A 42 -15.64 10.09 13.42
CA LEU A 42 -16.56 9.89 14.53
C LEU A 42 -16.54 11.12 15.43
N THR A 43 -17.69 11.47 16.00
CA THR A 43 -17.76 12.55 16.97
C THR A 43 -17.05 12.13 18.26
N GLU A 44 -16.53 13.11 19.01
CA GLU A 44 -15.92 12.87 20.33
C GLU A 44 -16.83 12.03 21.24
N THR A 45 -18.17 12.20 21.19
CA THR A 45 -19.13 11.42 21.99
C THR A 45 -19.25 9.95 21.54
N GLU A 46 -19.18 9.67 20.24
CA GLU A 46 -19.21 8.30 19.69
C GLU A 46 -17.89 7.57 19.95
N ILE A 47 -16.76 8.28 19.84
CA ILE A 47 -15.43 7.79 20.23
C ILE A 47 -15.41 7.52 21.73
N ILE A 48 -15.91 8.46 22.53
CA ILE A 48 -15.98 8.38 23.99
C ILE A 48 -16.96 7.30 24.47
N ALA A 49 -18.10 7.07 23.81
CA ALA A 49 -19.06 6.02 24.20
C ALA A 49 -18.48 4.61 23.98
N ARG A 50 -17.69 4.44 22.92
CA ARG A 50 -16.96 3.20 22.63
C ARG A 50 -15.74 3.02 23.54
N HIS A 51 -15.03 4.11 23.82
CA HIS A 51 -13.86 4.14 24.73
C HIS A 51 -14.24 4.01 26.22
N ARG A 52 -15.39 4.56 26.68
CA ARG A 52 -15.83 4.55 28.10
C ARG A 52 -16.27 3.18 28.62
N VAL A 53 -16.48 2.19 27.76
CA VAL A 53 -16.65 0.78 28.17
C VAL A 53 -15.32 0.19 28.69
N GLY A 54 -14.15 0.73 28.29
CA GLY A 54 -12.81 0.27 28.69
C GLY A 54 -12.14 0.96 29.88
N ARG A 55 -12.77 2.00 30.45
CA ARG A 55 -12.46 2.71 31.71
C ARG A 55 -11.02 3.28 31.95
N GLN A 56 -11.06 4.58 32.25
CA GLN A 56 -10.26 5.33 33.23
C GLN A 56 -8.87 5.88 32.85
N LEU A 57 -8.85 7.22 32.78
CA LEU A 57 -7.79 8.18 32.49
C LEU A 57 -6.75 8.31 33.62
N ARG A 58 -5.49 8.60 33.26
CA ARG A 58 -4.62 9.59 33.95
C ARG A 58 -3.78 10.37 32.93
N HIS A 59 -3.43 11.58 33.34
CA HIS A 59 -3.17 12.82 32.59
C HIS A 59 -1.69 13.23 32.67
N GLN A 60 -1.18 14.01 31.70
CA GLN A 60 -0.10 15.03 31.87
C GLN A 60 -0.13 15.95 30.63
N GLU A 61 -0.57 17.22 30.74
CA GLU A 61 0.18 18.45 31.09
C GLU A 61 1.26 18.86 30.07
N SER A 62 1.09 20.07 29.55
CA SER A 62 1.80 20.72 28.45
C SER A 62 2.89 21.68 28.95
N GLU A 63 4.08 21.64 28.33
CA GLU A 63 5.13 22.68 28.48
C GLU A 63 5.04 23.78 27.41
N PRO A 64 5.60 24.99 27.65
CA PRO A 64 5.30 26.21 26.89
C PRO A 64 6.23 26.45 25.68
N SER A 65 5.66 27.05 24.62
CA SER A 65 6.32 27.37 23.35
C SER A 65 7.24 28.59 23.41
N VAL A 66 8.40 28.49 22.76
CA VAL A 66 9.41 29.54 22.51
C VAL A 66 8.81 30.69 21.66
N VAL A 67 9.07 31.94 22.05
CA VAL A 67 8.58 33.17 21.39
C VAL A 67 9.43 33.52 20.17
N ASP A 68 8.80 33.63 18.99
CA ASP A 68 9.39 34.12 17.74
C ASP A 68 9.53 35.66 17.76
N PRO A 69 10.74 36.22 17.63
CA PRO A 69 10.99 37.67 17.72
C PRO A 69 10.38 38.50 16.59
N HIS A 70 9.86 37.88 15.52
CA HIS A 70 9.23 38.57 14.39
C HIS A 70 7.69 38.61 14.45
N THR A 71 7.10 38.04 15.50
CA THR A 71 5.66 38.12 15.75
C THR A 71 5.33 39.41 16.50
N LEU A 72 4.65 40.34 15.82
CA LEU A 72 4.33 41.68 16.33
C LEU A 72 2.97 41.74 17.04
N PHE A 73 2.10 40.77 16.77
CA PHE A 73 0.83 40.57 17.45
C PHE A 73 0.46 39.10 17.41
N HIS A 74 0.05 38.54 18.55
CA HIS A 74 -0.46 37.17 18.62
C HIS A 74 -1.56 37.10 19.68
N GLU A 75 -2.73 36.66 19.26
CA GLU A 75 -3.86 36.41 20.15
C GLU A 75 -4.39 35.01 19.85
N THR A 76 -4.39 34.14 20.86
CA THR A 76 -4.96 32.78 20.81
C THR A 76 -6.27 32.68 21.59
N PHE A 77 -6.73 33.81 22.15
CA PHE A 77 -7.89 33.93 23.03
C PHE A 77 -7.84 33.01 24.26
N ALA A 78 -6.70 32.41 24.60
CA ALA A 78 -6.54 31.43 25.68
C ALA A 78 -7.04 31.92 27.06
N ASP A 79 -7.01 33.24 27.29
CA ASP A 79 -7.52 33.92 28.50
C ASP A 79 -9.03 34.27 28.43
N ALA A 80 -9.77 33.68 27.49
CA ALA A 80 -11.22 33.80 27.35
C ALA A 80 -11.75 35.24 27.43
N LYS A 81 -12.43 35.59 28.53
CA LYS A 81 -13.02 36.92 28.74
C LYS A 81 -11.96 38.01 28.90
N GLY A 82 -10.79 37.67 29.45
CA GLY A 82 -9.65 38.59 29.54
C GLY A 82 -9.11 38.94 28.16
N ALA A 83 -9.13 37.98 27.21
CA ALA A 83 -8.76 38.22 25.82
C ALA A 83 -9.68 39.21 25.12
N LEU A 84 -11.00 39.10 25.27
CA LEU A 84 -11.94 40.03 24.62
C LEU A 84 -11.78 41.49 25.06
N ARG A 85 -11.24 41.77 26.24
CA ARG A 85 -10.97 43.15 26.70
C ARG A 85 -9.89 43.85 25.87
N ARG A 86 -9.06 43.10 25.15
CA ARG A 86 -8.04 43.62 24.22
C ARG A 86 -8.63 43.95 22.85
N TRP A 87 -9.94 43.78 22.67
CA TRP A 87 -10.65 44.04 21.42
C TRP A 87 -11.77 45.05 21.66
N GLU A 88 -12.07 45.83 20.62
CA GLU A 88 -13.19 46.75 20.55
C GLU A 88 -14.19 46.18 19.54
N PHE A 89 -15.39 45.90 20.02
CA PHE A 89 -16.51 45.45 19.19
C PHE A 89 -17.47 46.60 18.97
N THR A 90 -17.83 46.81 17.70
CA THR A 90 -18.80 47.84 17.30
C THR A 90 -19.89 47.18 16.47
N GLU A 91 -21.14 47.34 16.91
CA GLU A 91 -22.32 46.97 16.16
C GLU A 91 -22.72 48.15 15.27
N ASN A 92 -22.56 48.00 13.96
CA ASN A 92 -22.82 49.08 12.99
C ASN A 92 -24.29 49.09 12.52
N SER A 93 -24.94 47.93 12.44
CA SER A 93 -26.37 47.78 12.14
C SER A 93 -26.89 46.38 12.51
N GLY A 94 -28.19 46.24 12.74
CA GLY A 94 -28.81 44.97 13.16
C GLY A 94 -28.35 44.50 14.54
N ARG A 95 -28.75 43.30 14.96
CA ARG A 95 -28.38 42.72 16.24
C ARG A 95 -27.19 41.76 16.06
N CYS A 96 -26.01 42.16 16.53
CA CYS A 96 -24.82 41.31 16.54
C CYS A 96 -24.36 41.11 17.99
N GLN A 97 -23.73 39.99 18.33
CA GLN A 97 -23.26 39.74 19.68
C GLN A 97 -21.85 39.16 19.66
N LEU A 98 -20.94 39.78 20.42
CA LEU A 98 -19.62 39.22 20.71
C LEU A 98 -19.68 38.47 22.05
N SER A 99 -19.20 37.23 22.05
CA SER A 99 -18.91 36.48 23.28
C SER A 99 -17.67 35.62 23.13
N VAL A 100 -17.27 34.98 24.22
CA VAL A 100 -16.28 33.90 24.14
C VAL A 100 -17.04 32.60 23.88
N ALA A 101 -16.54 31.77 22.99
CA ALA A 101 -16.99 30.39 22.87
C ALA A 101 -15.82 29.44 23.03
N ARG A 102 -16.10 28.23 23.52
CA ARG A 102 -15.20 27.08 23.37
C ARG A 102 -15.63 26.36 22.12
N PRO A 103 -14.89 26.51 21.01
CA PRO A 103 -15.38 26.05 19.74
C PRO A 103 -15.11 24.52 19.58
N SER A 104 -14.34 23.92 20.50
CA SER A 104 -14.23 22.47 20.73
C SER A 104 -14.43 22.15 22.22
N LYS A 105 -14.98 20.97 22.55
CA LYS A 105 -15.04 20.46 23.93
C LYS A 105 -13.83 19.56 24.30
N VAL A 106 -13.03 19.20 23.29
CA VAL A 106 -11.88 18.27 23.39
C VAL A 106 -10.57 19.02 23.70
N VAL A 107 -10.46 20.26 23.23
CA VAL A 107 -9.25 21.12 23.35
C VAL A 107 -9.61 22.30 24.23
N ASP A 108 -8.80 22.60 25.24
CA ASP A 108 -9.01 23.73 26.16
C ASP A 108 -8.57 25.05 25.49
N SER A 109 -9.21 25.38 24.36
CA SER A 109 -9.01 26.62 23.60
C SER A 109 -10.30 27.43 23.53
N TYR A 110 -10.14 28.75 23.53
CA TYR A 110 -11.25 29.69 23.43
C TYR A 110 -11.17 30.45 22.10
N ALA A 111 -12.29 30.99 21.67
CA ALA A 111 -12.38 31.82 20.48
C ALA A 111 -13.27 33.03 20.74
N ALA A 112 -13.00 34.13 20.04
CA ALA A 112 -13.97 35.20 19.88
C ALA A 112 -15.09 34.71 18.97
N TYR A 113 -16.30 34.64 19.50
CA TYR A 113 -17.50 34.22 18.78
C TYR A 113 -18.37 35.43 18.50
N ILE A 114 -18.67 35.64 17.22
CA ILE A 114 -19.57 36.69 16.76
C ILE A 114 -20.81 36.03 16.16
N ASP A 115 -21.93 36.23 16.85
CA ASP A 115 -23.26 35.83 16.39
C ASP A 115 -23.96 37.02 15.75
N PHE A 116 -24.34 36.87 14.49
CA PHE A 116 -25.13 37.85 13.75
C PHE A 116 -26.10 37.10 12.85
N ARG A 117 -26.72 36.03 13.38
CA ARG A 117 -27.76 35.27 12.68
C ARG A 117 -28.98 36.14 12.34
N GLU A 118 -29.22 37.19 13.13
CA GLU A 118 -30.08 38.30 12.76
C GLU A 118 -29.27 39.25 11.86
N LYS A 119 -29.71 39.47 10.61
CA LYS A 119 -28.96 40.25 9.61
C LYS A 119 -28.45 41.58 10.20
N GLY A 120 -27.14 41.79 10.16
CA GLY A 120 -26.48 42.95 10.74
C GLY A 120 -25.08 43.20 10.17
N SER A 121 -24.38 44.19 10.71
CA SER A 121 -23.00 44.50 10.35
C SER A 121 -22.21 44.94 11.57
N TRP A 122 -20.95 44.50 11.67
CA TRP A 122 -20.12 44.66 12.86
C TRP A 122 -18.64 44.82 12.52
N SER A 123 -17.87 45.32 13.48
CA SER A 123 -16.41 45.31 13.45
C SER A 123 -15.83 44.89 14.80
N LEU A 124 -14.72 44.15 14.75
CA LEU A 124 -13.95 43.73 15.92
C LEU A 124 -12.49 44.12 15.68
N LEU A 125 -11.95 45.10 16.40
CA LEU A 125 -10.59 45.63 16.20
C LEU A 125 -9.76 45.55 17.48
N SER A 126 -8.47 45.21 17.39
CA SER A 126 -7.55 45.22 18.54
C SER A 126 -7.54 46.61 19.20
N GLN A 127 -7.65 46.73 20.53
CA GLN A 127 -7.56 48.04 21.20
C GLN A 127 -6.14 48.60 21.16
N GLY A 128 -5.13 47.73 21.30
CA GLY A 128 -3.74 48.08 21.07
C GLY A 128 -3.46 48.31 19.60
N ALA A 129 -2.69 49.35 19.30
CA ALA A 129 -2.13 49.56 17.97
C ALA A 129 -0.71 48.99 17.89
N VAL A 130 -0.36 48.42 16.74
CA VAL A 130 0.98 47.95 16.41
C VAL A 130 1.60 48.95 15.45
N VAL A 131 2.84 49.39 15.70
CA VAL A 131 3.53 50.32 14.79
C VAL A 131 4.20 49.52 13.67
N LEU A 132 3.80 49.77 12.42
CA LEU A 132 4.47 49.22 11.25
C LEU A 132 5.56 50.16 10.76
N ARG A 133 6.61 49.59 10.15
CA ARG A 133 7.70 50.32 9.51
C ARG A 133 7.48 50.41 8.00
N ALA A 134 7.63 51.59 7.43
CA ALA A 134 7.56 51.83 6.00
C ALA A 134 8.56 50.94 5.25
N GLY A 135 8.12 50.36 4.13
CA GLY A 135 8.94 49.50 3.28
C GLY A 135 9.15 48.06 3.79
N ALA A 136 8.78 47.75 5.02
CA ALA A 136 8.81 46.38 5.54
C ALA A 136 7.59 45.57 5.10
N GLN A 137 7.78 44.27 4.87
CA GLN A 137 6.71 43.34 4.50
C GLN A 137 6.19 42.58 5.73
N TYR A 138 4.87 42.48 5.82
CA TYR A 138 4.15 41.86 6.94
C TYR A 138 3.18 40.81 6.43
N SER A 139 2.92 39.79 7.25
CA SER A 139 1.82 38.85 7.05
C SER A 139 0.84 38.96 8.20
N VAL A 140 -0.44 39.14 7.92
CA VAL A 140 -1.51 38.96 8.91
C VAL A 140 -2.24 37.66 8.60
N SER A 141 -2.41 36.81 9.60
CA SER A 141 -3.13 35.55 9.48
C SER A 141 -4.10 35.33 10.62
N ALA A 142 -5.10 34.49 10.38
CA ALA A 142 -6.01 34.04 11.41
C ALA A 142 -6.47 32.61 11.17
N GLN A 143 -6.76 31.90 12.26
CA GLN A 143 -7.55 30.67 12.24
C GLN A 143 -9.00 31.02 12.55
N VAL A 144 -9.89 30.72 11.60
CA VAL A 144 -11.30 31.07 11.71
C VAL A 144 -12.18 29.89 11.33
N ARG A 145 -13.41 29.92 11.83
CA ARG A 145 -14.50 29.04 11.37
C ARG A 145 -15.76 29.89 11.18
N ARG A 146 -16.59 29.49 10.23
CA ARG A 146 -17.81 30.20 9.87
C ARG A 146 -18.88 29.20 9.46
N ARG A 147 -20.11 29.40 9.95
CA ARG A 147 -21.29 28.63 9.50
C ARG A 147 -21.90 29.20 8.22
N LEU A 148 -22.71 28.38 7.56
CA LEU A 148 -23.41 28.80 6.35
C LEU A 148 -24.33 29.99 6.63
N GLY A 149 -24.25 31.02 5.77
CA GLY A 149 -24.99 32.27 5.88
C GLY A 149 -24.55 33.25 4.79
N TYR A 150 -25.36 34.27 4.48
CA TYR A 150 -25.00 35.28 3.48
C TYR A 150 -24.25 36.43 4.17
N THR A 151 -22.91 36.39 4.17
CA THR A 151 -22.07 37.43 4.79
C THR A 151 -20.78 37.72 4.01
N THR A 152 -20.28 38.95 4.12
CA THR A 152 -18.97 39.41 3.64
C THR A 152 -17.98 39.63 4.80
N THR A 153 -17.63 38.56 5.52
CA THR A 153 -16.66 38.63 6.62
C THR A 153 -15.22 38.72 6.09
N LYS A 154 -14.41 39.63 6.62
CA LYS A 154 -13.01 39.86 6.23
C LYS A 154 -12.11 40.02 7.45
N LEU A 155 -10.89 39.46 7.38
CA LEU A 155 -9.75 39.86 8.22
C LEU A 155 -9.11 41.10 7.59
N LEU A 156 -8.69 42.06 8.39
CA LEU A 156 -8.07 43.30 7.92
C LEU A 156 -7.03 43.89 8.88
N VAL A 157 -6.17 44.72 8.31
CA VAL A 157 -5.28 45.64 9.03
C VAL A 157 -5.68 47.06 8.66
N ARG A 158 -5.98 47.89 9.65
CA ARG A 158 -6.47 49.26 9.45
C ARG A 158 -5.53 50.28 10.08
N SER A 159 -5.23 51.35 9.36
CA SER A 159 -4.49 52.49 9.91
C SER A 159 -5.26 53.12 11.09
N SER A 160 -4.55 53.58 12.11
CA SER A 160 -5.13 54.26 13.29
C SER A 160 -4.43 55.59 13.55
N GLY A 161 -5.13 56.54 14.17
CA GLY A 161 -4.61 57.89 14.44
C GLY A 161 -5.14 58.98 13.49
N PRO A 162 -4.74 60.26 13.70
CA PRO A 162 -5.36 61.43 13.06
C PRO A 162 -5.13 61.54 11.53
N ALA A 163 -4.24 60.72 10.96
CA ALA A 163 -3.95 60.66 9.52
C ALA A 163 -4.37 59.32 8.87
N ALA A 164 -5.31 58.57 9.47
CA ALA A 164 -5.70 57.24 8.98
C ALA A 164 -6.34 57.28 7.58
N THR A 165 -5.81 56.48 6.65
CA THR A 165 -6.18 56.47 5.22
C THR A 165 -6.94 55.21 4.76
N GLY A 166 -7.39 54.36 5.68
CA GLY A 166 -8.22 53.18 5.38
C GLY A 166 -7.55 51.83 5.70
N ASN A 167 -8.06 50.75 5.09
CA ASN A 167 -7.54 49.39 5.25
C ASN A 167 -6.21 49.24 4.47
N LEU A 168 -5.18 48.73 5.14
CA LEU A 168 -3.85 48.46 4.56
C LEU A 168 -3.76 47.07 3.92
N ALA A 169 -4.51 46.11 4.45
CA ALA A 169 -4.65 44.77 3.91
C ALA A 169 -6.00 44.17 4.32
N GLU A 170 -6.58 43.34 3.47
CA GLU A 170 -7.78 42.57 3.80
C GLU A 170 -7.83 41.24 3.05
N VAL A 171 -8.45 40.23 3.66
CA VAL A 171 -8.69 38.92 3.05
C VAL A 171 -10.07 38.40 3.46
N PRO A 172 -10.89 37.92 2.50
CA PRO A 172 -12.23 37.41 2.81
C PRO A 172 -12.20 36.03 3.47
N VAL A 173 -13.18 35.78 4.35
CA VAL A 173 -13.48 34.45 4.91
C VAL A 173 -14.43 33.72 3.96
N THR A 174 -13.87 32.93 3.05
CA THR A 174 -14.62 32.34 1.92
C THR A 174 -15.20 30.96 2.20
N LYS A 175 -14.58 30.14 3.05
CA LYS A 175 -15.10 28.80 3.39
C LYS A 175 -16.31 28.89 4.32
N ARG A 176 -17.36 28.11 4.01
CA ARG A 176 -18.70 28.20 4.63
C ARG A 176 -19.16 26.95 5.41
N GLN A 177 -18.27 25.97 5.60
CA GLN A 177 -18.62 24.61 6.06
C GLN A 177 -18.47 24.37 7.58
N ASN A 178 -18.39 25.43 8.40
CA ASN A 178 -18.17 25.31 9.86
C ASN A 178 -16.91 24.52 10.25
N GLU A 179 -15.89 24.56 9.40
CA GLU A 179 -14.59 23.94 9.60
C GLU A 179 -13.52 25.00 9.92
N PRO A 180 -12.60 24.73 10.88
CA PRO A 180 -11.44 25.57 11.09
C PRO A 180 -10.59 25.66 9.84
N HIS A 181 -10.21 26.87 9.45
CA HIS A 181 -9.30 27.10 8.33
C HIS A 181 -8.49 28.38 8.51
N GLY A 182 -7.27 28.34 7.97
CA GLY A 182 -6.39 29.50 7.94
C GLY A 182 -6.75 30.46 6.82
N ILE A 183 -6.70 31.75 7.13
CA ILE A 183 -6.68 32.85 6.16
C ILE A 183 -5.43 33.69 6.40
N SER A 184 -4.86 34.23 5.33
CA SER A 184 -3.66 35.06 5.43
C SER A 184 -3.58 36.06 4.28
N VAL A 185 -2.98 37.22 4.53
CA VAL A 185 -2.60 38.18 3.49
C VAL A 185 -1.25 38.81 3.84
N THR A 186 -0.41 38.95 2.81
CA THR A 186 0.89 39.60 2.89
C THR A 186 0.81 40.99 2.28
N PHE A 187 1.40 41.99 2.92
CA PHE A 187 1.39 43.37 2.45
C PHE A 187 2.67 44.11 2.83
N VAL A 188 2.95 45.22 2.16
CA VAL A 188 4.06 46.13 2.49
C VAL A 188 3.47 47.40 3.09
N ALA A 189 3.95 47.79 4.28
CA ALA A 189 3.53 49.05 4.89
C ALA A 189 4.10 50.23 4.08
N LYS A 190 3.24 51.11 3.57
CA LYS A 190 3.66 52.23 2.72
C LYS A 190 4.21 53.41 3.52
N VAL A 191 3.79 53.56 4.76
CA VAL A 191 4.17 54.65 5.67
C VAL A 191 4.38 54.08 7.08
N ASP A 192 5.20 54.74 7.88
CA ASP A 192 5.30 54.46 9.30
C ASP A 192 4.00 54.87 9.98
N GLY A 193 3.45 54.00 10.83
CA GLY A 193 2.25 54.38 11.56
C GLY A 193 1.62 53.25 12.37
N PRO A 194 0.81 53.63 13.37
CA PRO A 194 0.09 52.67 14.20
C PRO A 194 -1.09 52.06 13.42
N VAL A 195 -1.24 50.73 13.51
CA VAL A 195 -2.32 49.97 12.88
C VAL A 195 -3.08 49.13 13.90
N ARG A 196 -4.36 48.90 13.64
CA ARG A 196 -5.21 47.97 14.39
C ARG A 196 -5.54 46.77 13.51
N ILE A 197 -5.59 45.58 14.09
CA ILE A 197 -5.86 44.32 13.38
C ILE A 197 -7.25 43.87 13.78
N GLY A 198 -8.01 43.29 12.85
CA GLY A 198 -9.25 42.65 13.24
C GLY A 198 -10.17 42.28 12.09
N PHE A 199 -11.46 42.22 12.38
CA PHE A 199 -12.46 41.67 11.49
C PHE A 199 -13.59 42.66 11.24
N THR A 200 -14.18 42.56 10.06
CA THR A 200 -15.47 43.17 9.73
C THR A 200 -16.39 42.11 9.17
N GLY A 201 -17.69 42.26 9.38
CA GLY A 201 -18.71 41.40 8.80
C GLY A 201 -20.00 42.15 8.54
N SER A 202 -20.74 41.72 7.51
CA SER A 202 -22.09 42.22 7.23
C SER A 202 -22.91 41.13 6.55
N GLY A 203 -24.21 41.06 6.84
CA GLY A 203 -25.09 39.99 6.39
C GLY A 203 -25.59 39.17 7.57
N TYR A 204 -25.73 37.85 7.44
CA TYR A 204 -26.10 36.96 8.54
C TYR A 204 -25.25 35.69 8.56
N SER A 205 -24.70 35.34 9.73
CA SER A 205 -23.89 34.13 9.96
C SER A 205 -23.50 34.00 11.44
N GLU A 206 -22.72 32.96 11.72
CA GLU A 206 -21.90 32.83 12.92
C GLU A 206 -20.42 32.74 12.51
N VAL A 207 -19.52 33.38 13.26
CA VAL A 207 -18.06 33.36 13.03
C VAL A 207 -17.33 33.13 14.35
N TRP A 208 -16.31 32.27 14.34
CA TRP A 208 -15.36 32.15 15.44
C TRP A 208 -13.96 32.48 14.95
N VAL A 209 -13.22 33.24 15.76
CA VAL A 209 -11.81 33.59 15.55
C VAL A 209 -11.01 32.95 16.68
N GLU A 210 -10.18 31.97 16.32
CA GLU A 210 -9.42 31.14 17.26
C GLU A 210 -8.01 31.65 17.47
N GLU A 211 -7.41 32.20 16.43
CA GLU A 211 -6.07 32.77 16.49
C GLU A 211 -5.97 33.94 15.52
N VAL A 212 -5.27 34.99 15.92
CA VAL A 212 -4.87 36.10 15.05
C VAL A 212 -3.38 36.35 15.26
N ARG A 213 -2.64 36.44 14.15
CA ARG A 213 -1.21 36.72 14.19
C ARG A 213 -0.83 37.79 13.16
N LEU A 214 -0.03 38.75 13.58
CA LEU A 214 0.70 39.67 12.69
C LEU A 214 2.19 39.40 12.89
N ARG A 215 2.89 39.17 11.79
CA ARG A 215 4.35 39.00 11.79
C ARG A 215 5.01 39.91 10.77
N GLN A 216 6.22 40.34 11.07
CA GLN A 216 7.12 40.91 10.07
C GLN A 216 7.82 39.76 9.35
N ASN A 217 7.87 39.80 8.02
CA ASN A 217 8.61 38.82 7.25
C ASN A 217 10.08 39.26 7.17
N VAL A 218 10.98 38.50 7.79
CA VAL A 218 12.44 38.74 7.78
C VAL A 218 13.15 37.44 7.40
N PRO A 219 13.79 37.36 6.22
CA PRO A 219 13.79 38.35 5.14
C PRO A 219 12.37 38.56 4.53
N PRO A 220 12.10 39.67 3.83
CA PRO A 220 10.84 39.85 3.11
C PRO A 220 10.55 38.65 2.20
N LEU A 221 9.32 38.16 2.18
CA LEU A 221 8.90 37.18 1.18
C LEU A 221 9.03 37.84 -0.19
N SER A 222 9.63 37.14 -1.14
CA SER A 222 9.87 37.65 -2.48
C SER A 222 8.59 38.28 -3.08
N PRO A 223 8.63 39.51 -3.62
CA PRO A 223 7.44 40.21 -4.12
C PRO A 223 6.84 39.62 -5.41
N TYR A 224 7.36 38.49 -5.89
CA TYR A 224 6.81 37.78 -7.05
C TYR A 224 5.66 36.88 -6.62
N GLY A 225 4.44 37.40 -6.72
CA GLY A 225 3.23 36.70 -6.30
C GLY A 225 1.96 37.07 -7.06
N THR A 226 2.06 37.50 -8.32
CA THR A 226 0.98 37.38 -9.32
C THR A 226 1.58 37.50 -10.72
N GLY A 227 1.60 36.38 -11.42
CA GLY A 227 2.26 36.19 -12.70
C GLY A 227 2.85 34.79 -12.66
N LEU A 228 2.02 33.77 -12.88
CA LEU A 228 2.46 32.38 -12.93
C LEU A 228 3.20 32.14 -14.26
N LEU A 229 4.31 32.85 -14.46
CA LEU A 229 5.43 32.37 -15.26
C LEU A 229 6.17 31.40 -14.35
N LEU A 230 5.88 30.12 -14.54
CA LEU A 230 6.54 29.03 -13.84
C LEU A 230 8.04 29.12 -14.13
N ALA A 231 8.89 28.98 -13.11
CA ALA A 231 10.33 28.91 -13.33
C ALA A 231 10.60 27.77 -14.33
N PRO A 232 11.47 27.94 -15.35
CA PRO A 232 11.73 26.95 -16.40
C PRO A 232 12.06 25.53 -15.88
N ASN A 233 12.48 25.45 -14.61
CA ASN A 233 12.90 24.21 -13.94
C ASN A 233 12.01 23.80 -12.76
N SER A 234 10.84 24.42 -12.54
CA SER A 234 9.91 23.91 -11.52
C SER A 234 9.13 22.70 -12.06
N PRO A 235 8.88 21.65 -11.25
CA PRO A 235 8.06 20.53 -11.67
C PRO A 235 6.71 20.99 -12.23
N MET A 236 6.04 21.94 -11.59
CA MET A 236 4.76 22.49 -12.07
C MET A 236 4.83 23.23 -13.43
N ALA A 237 6.03 23.66 -13.88
CA ALA A 237 6.25 24.33 -15.16
C ALA A 237 6.11 23.40 -16.36
N GLN A 238 6.38 22.12 -16.15
CA GLN A 238 6.40 21.12 -17.19
C GLN A 238 4.96 20.60 -17.37
N ALA A 239 4.44 20.63 -18.60
CA ALA A 239 3.05 20.25 -18.94
C ALA A 239 2.60 18.93 -18.28
N ARG A 240 3.54 17.98 -18.09
CA ARG A 240 3.36 16.68 -17.42
C ARG A 240 2.94 16.70 -15.93
N PHE A 241 2.92 17.85 -15.25
CA PHE A 241 2.54 17.96 -13.83
C PHE A 241 1.25 18.74 -13.57
N ARG A 242 0.52 19.12 -14.61
CA ARG A 242 -0.81 19.73 -14.49
C ARG A 242 -1.88 18.62 -14.42
N THR A 243 -2.92 18.80 -13.63
CA THR A 243 -4.05 17.85 -13.57
C THR A 243 -4.97 18.01 -14.78
N GLY A 244 -5.54 16.90 -15.27
CA GLY A 244 -6.42 16.84 -16.45
C GLY A 244 -5.87 16.00 -17.59
N ALA A 245 -6.70 15.63 -18.57
CA ALA A 245 -6.25 14.96 -19.79
C ALA A 245 -5.71 15.99 -20.79
N PHE A 246 -4.51 15.75 -21.32
CA PHE A 246 -3.81 16.61 -22.28
C PHE A 246 -3.84 16.01 -23.68
N PHE A 247 -4.05 16.87 -24.67
CA PHE A 247 -3.98 16.52 -26.07
C PHE A 247 -3.14 17.57 -26.79
N GLU A 248 -1.99 17.15 -27.29
CA GLU A 248 -1.09 18.02 -28.05
C GLU A 248 -1.76 18.49 -29.33
N ALA A 249 -1.63 19.78 -29.65
CA ALA A 249 -2.35 20.42 -30.73
C ALA A 249 -2.02 19.77 -32.08
N GLU A 250 -0.76 19.40 -32.32
CA GLU A 250 -0.31 18.72 -33.54
C GLU A 250 -0.87 17.31 -33.71
N GLN A 251 -1.29 16.65 -32.62
CA GLN A 251 -1.89 15.32 -32.67
C GLN A 251 -3.40 15.36 -32.97
N VAL A 252 -4.06 16.47 -32.62
CA VAL A 252 -5.52 16.62 -32.76
C VAL A 252 -5.92 17.68 -33.77
N ALA A 253 -4.96 18.34 -34.41
CA ALA A 253 -5.21 19.26 -35.50
C ALA A 253 -5.65 18.52 -36.77
N ASP A 254 -6.63 19.11 -37.46
CA ASP A 254 -7.02 18.70 -38.80
C ASP A 254 -5.96 19.20 -39.80
N VAL A 255 -4.93 18.37 -40.03
CA VAL A 255 -3.72 18.67 -40.84
C VAL A 255 -3.96 18.69 -42.37
N GLY A 256 -5.14 19.14 -42.81
CA GLY A 256 -5.42 19.37 -44.23
C GLY A 256 -4.57 20.49 -44.84
N ASP A 257 -4.98 21.04 -45.99
CA ASP A 257 -4.22 22.08 -46.71
C ASP A 257 -3.92 23.37 -45.91
N ALA A 258 -4.57 23.54 -44.75
CA ALA A 258 -4.47 24.65 -43.81
C ALA A 258 -3.24 24.62 -42.88
N VAL A 259 -2.57 23.46 -42.73
CA VAL A 259 -1.40 23.28 -41.85
C VAL A 259 -0.21 22.77 -42.67
N SER A 260 1.00 23.23 -42.38
CA SER A 260 2.25 22.82 -43.03
C SER A 260 3.29 22.35 -42.02
N ASP A 261 4.21 21.49 -42.46
CA ASP A 261 5.33 20.99 -41.65
C ASP A 261 6.53 21.95 -41.62
N GLY A 262 6.39 23.16 -42.16
CA GLY A 262 7.46 24.14 -42.28
C GLY A 262 6.98 25.55 -42.01
N ASP A 263 7.69 26.26 -41.13
CA ASP A 263 7.40 27.66 -40.79
C ASP A 263 7.76 28.58 -41.96
N LYS A 264 6.76 29.00 -42.74
CA LYS A 264 6.92 29.94 -43.85
C LYS A 264 5.92 31.08 -43.75
N ASP A 265 6.40 32.26 -43.35
CA ASP A 265 5.56 33.44 -43.29
C ASP A 265 5.03 33.85 -44.69
N ARG A 266 3.79 34.35 -44.74
CA ARG A 266 3.05 34.81 -45.94
C ARG A 266 2.59 33.72 -46.90
N ASP A 267 2.46 32.48 -46.45
CA ASP A 267 1.85 31.41 -47.22
C ASP A 267 0.37 31.15 -46.87
N GLY A 268 -0.17 31.88 -45.89
CA GLY A 268 -1.56 31.76 -45.47
C GLY A 268 -1.87 30.45 -44.74
N LYS A 269 -0.87 29.77 -44.16
CA LYS A 269 -1.07 28.50 -43.45
C LYS A 269 -0.63 28.59 -41.99
N TRP A 270 -1.09 27.63 -41.20
CA TRP A 270 -0.50 27.34 -39.89
C TRP A 270 0.72 26.44 -40.10
N ALA A 271 1.74 26.56 -39.26
CA ALA A 271 2.94 25.75 -39.32
C ALA A 271 3.12 24.95 -38.03
N VAL A 272 3.44 23.67 -38.15
CA VAL A 272 3.94 22.87 -37.02
C VAL A 272 5.42 23.21 -36.84
N CYS A 273 5.76 23.82 -35.70
CA CYS A 273 7.11 24.27 -35.40
C CYS A 273 7.73 23.39 -34.32
N GLN A 274 8.83 22.70 -34.64
CA GLN A 274 9.69 22.10 -33.64
C GLN A 274 10.63 23.15 -33.05
N VAL A 275 10.75 23.13 -31.73
CA VAL A 275 11.55 24.06 -30.94
C VAL A 275 12.74 23.30 -30.38
N ASP A 276 13.92 23.93 -30.39
CA ASP A 276 15.09 23.36 -29.75
C ASP A 276 14.83 23.19 -28.23
N PRO A 277 14.96 21.97 -27.67
CA PRO A 277 14.76 21.72 -26.25
C PRO A 277 15.61 22.62 -25.33
N ASP A 278 16.82 23.00 -25.76
CA ASP A 278 17.72 23.87 -25.00
C ASP A 278 17.32 25.36 -25.09
N HIS A 279 16.41 25.71 -26.01
CA HIS A 279 15.97 27.06 -26.31
C HIS A 279 14.44 27.17 -26.47
N ASN A 280 13.69 26.53 -25.57
CA ASN A 280 12.23 26.62 -25.46
C ASN A 280 11.80 27.52 -24.27
N PRO A 281 11.97 28.87 -24.35
CA PRO A 281 11.70 29.78 -23.23
C PRO A 281 10.21 29.92 -22.90
N TRP A 282 9.33 29.45 -23.78
CA TRP A 282 7.87 29.48 -23.63
C TRP A 282 7.28 28.13 -23.18
N LEU A 283 8.14 27.12 -22.97
CA LEU A 283 7.79 25.81 -22.41
C LEU A 283 6.67 25.08 -23.17
N PHE A 284 6.68 25.16 -24.51
CA PHE A 284 5.76 24.38 -25.33
C PHE A 284 5.92 22.88 -25.08
N SER A 285 4.81 22.14 -24.99
CA SER A 285 4.83 20.70 -24.72
C SER A 285 5.47 19.94 -25.88
N GLU A 286 6.15 18.84 -25.55
CA GLU A 286 6.92 18.02 -26.51
C GLU A 286 7.91 18.81 -27.41
N ASN A 287 8.25 20.04 -27.01
CA ASN A 287 9.02 21.01 -27.80
C ASN A 287 8.44 21.24 -29.21
N THR A 288 7.12 21.18 -29.35
CA THR A 288 6.40 21.38 -30.62
C THR A 288 5.23 22.34 -30.42
N VAL A 289 4.92 23.18 -31.40
CA VAL A 289 3.78 24.11 -31.32
C VAL A 289 3.20 24.38 -32.71
N ILE A 290 1.89 24.59 -32.82
CA ILE A 290 1.28 25.09 -34.06
C ILE A 290 1.27 26.62 -34.04
N LYS A 291 1.95 27.24 -34.99
CA LYS A 291 2.10 28.70 -35.15
C LYS A 291 1.25 29.19 -36.32
N SER A 292 0.53 30.31 -36.17
CA SER A 292 -0.17 30.95 -37.29
C SER A 292 0.78 31.75 -38.20
N ASP A 293 0.34 32.08 -39.42
CA ASP A 293 1.09 32.96 -40.32
C ASP A 293 1.33 34.35 -39.66
N SER A 294 2.61 34.72 -39.51
CA SER A 294 3.03 35.97 -38.85
C SER A 294 2.55 37.24 -39.59
N ALA A 295 2.13 37.12 -40.84
CA ALA A 295 1.66 38.24 -41.67
C ALA A 295 0.13 38.36 -41.80
N ALA A 296 -0.64 37.60 -41.00
CA ALA A 296 -2.10 37.64 -41.06
C ALA A 296 -2.66 39.04 -40.73
N ALA A 297 -3.63 39.50 -41.53
CA ALA A 297 -4.33 40.77 -41.34
C ALA A 297 -5.25 40.75 -40.09
N ALA A 298 -5.82 41.89 -39.71
CA ALA A 298 -6.63 42.03 -38.49
C ALA A 298 -7.89 41.12 -38.43
N ASP A 299 -8.32 40.61 -39.59
CA ASP A 299 -9.41 39.66 -39.82
C ASP A 299 -8.95 38.19 -40.00
N GLY A 300 -7.64 37.96 -39.92
CA GLY A 300 -6.97 36.66 -40.14
C GLY A 300 -6.32 36.49 -41.50
N GLY A 301 -6.42 37.48 -42.39
CA GLY A 301 -5.85 37.38 -43.73
C GLY A 301 -6.36 36.15 -44.49
N GLN A 302 -5.47 35.49 -45.24
CA GLN A 302 -5.77 34.26 -45.97
C GLN A 302 -5.67 32.99 -45.12
N CYS A 303 -5.31 33.10 -43.83
CA CYS A 303 -5.10 31.96 -42.95
C CYS A 303 -6.45 31.38 -42.48
N PRO A 304 -6.79 30.13 -42.84
CA PRO A 304 -8.03 29.50 -42.40
C PRO A 304 -8.01 29.23 -40.88
N ALA A 305 -9.17 28.97 -40.29
CA ALA A 305 -9.23 28.59 -38.88
C ALA A 305 -8.56 27.22 -38.65
N LEU A 306 -7.69 27.13 -37.64
CA LEU A 306 -7.15 25.87 -37.15
C LEU A 306 -8.26 25.12 -36.42
N LYS A 307 -8.55 23.89 -36.85
CA LYS A 307 -9.55 23.02 -36.23
C LYS A 307 -8.85 21.94 -35.44
N LEU A 308 -9.13 21.87 -34.14
CA LEU A 308 -8.67 20.79 -33.26
C LEU A 308 -9.84 19.87 -32.94
N THR A 309 -9.70 18.56 -33.15
CA THR A 309 -10.71 17.55 -32.84
C THR A 309 -10.12 16.46 -31.95
N VAL A 310 -10.59 16.40 -30.71
CA VAL A 310 -10.16 15.41 -29.73
C VAL A 310 -11.13 14.22 -29.74
N PRO A 311 -10.71 13.03 -30.21
CA PRO A 311 -11.53 11.84 -30.21
C PRO A 311 -11.47 11.09 -28.86
N ASN A 312 -12.43 10.20 -28.61
CA ASN A 312 -12.39 9.20 -27.53
C ASN A 312 -12.36 9.74 -26.10
N LEU A 313 -12.93 10.91 -25.85
CA LEU A 313 -13.19 11.38 -24.49
C LEU A 313 -14.32 10.56 -23.85
N LEU A 314 -14.23 10.29 -22.55
CA LEU A 314 -15.35 9.69 -21.81
C LEU A 314 -16.54 10.65 -21.86
N PRO A 315 -17.78 10.15 -22.04
CA PRO A 315 -18.95 11.01 -21.96
C PRO A 315 -19.06 11.66 -20.58
N GLY A 316 -19.21 12.99 -20.51
CA GLY A 316 -19.23 13.68 -19.22
C GLY A 316 -19.11 15.20 -19.32
N LEU A 317 -19.15 15.86 -18.16
CA LEU A 317 -18.94 17.29 -18.05
C LEU A 317 -17.46 17.57 -17.84
N TYR A 318 -16.89 18.49 -18.61
CA TYR A 318 -15.47 18.85 -18.56
C TYR A 318 -15.32 20.35 -18.48
N GLN A 319 -14.44 20.81 -17.59
CA GLN A 319 -13.87 22.13 -17.68
C GLN A 319 -12.72 22.08 -18.70
N VAL A 320 -12.87 22.78 -19.82
CA VAL A 320 -11.96 22.70 -20.96
C VAL A 320 -11.08 23.95 -21.03
N TYR A 321 -9.81 23.76 -21.35
CA TYR A 321 -8.81 24.82 -21.48
C TYR A 321 -8.06 24.69 -22.81
N LEU A 322 -7.78 25.83 -23.43
CA LEU A 322 -6.83 25.98 -24.53
C LEU A 322 -5.52 26.55 -23.98
N SER A 323 -4.38 26.10 -24.49
CA SER A 323 -3.09 26.70 -24.18
C SER A 323 -3.08 28.23 -24.39
N ASP A 324 -2.14 28.91 -23.75
CA ASP A 324 -1.98 30.35 -23.96
C ASP A 324 -1.64 30.62 -25.44
N THR A 325 -2.46 31.42 -26.10
CA THR A 325 -2.28 31.76 -27.51
C THR A 325 -1.14 32.74 -27.76
N GLN A 326 -0.53 33.30 -26.71
CA GLN A 326 0.50 34.36 -26.67
C GLN A 326 0.08 35.70 -27.32
N ARG A 327 -0.96 35.67 -28.15
CA ARG A 327 -1.65 36.81 -28.72
C ARG A 327 -3.15 36.55 -28.66
N ASP A 328 -3.93 37.63 -28.62
CA ASP A 328 -5.38 37.53 -28.70
C ASP A 328 -5.80 36.81 -29.99
N ALA A 329 -6.74 35.88 -29.84
CA ALA A 329 -7.25 35.05 -30.92
C ALA A 329 -8.78 35.01 -30.89
N ALA A 330 -9.41 34.60 -31.99
CA ALA A 330 -10.81 34.22 -31.99
C ALA A 330 -10.92 32.70 -31.86
N ILE A 331 -11.86 32.23 -31.04
CA ILE A 331 -12.17 30.82 -30.91
C ILE A 331 -13.66 30.55 -31.09
N SER A 332 -14.00 29.35 -31.54
CA SER A 332 -15.37 28.89 -31.73
C SER A 332 -15.51 27.43 -31.33
N LEU A 333 -16.64 27.07 -30.70
CA LEU A 333 -16.95 25.69 -30.28
C LEU A 333 -17.92 24.99 -31.24
N ASP A 334 -18.54 25.72 -32.16
CA ASP A 334 -19.52 25.24 -33.14
C ASP A 334 -19.09 25.52 -34.60
N GLY A 335 -17.96 26.22 -34.78
CA GLY A 335 -17.44 26.65 -36.07
C GLY A 335 -18.11 27.91 -36.64
N GLY A 336 -19.08 28.49 -35.92
CA GLY A 336 -19.88 29.64 -36.37
C GLY A 336 -19.78 30.85 -35.44
N GLU A 337 -20.01 30.66 -34.14
CA GLU A 337 -19.93 31.73 -33.14
C GLU A 337 -18.50 31.91 -32.64
N TRP A 338 -17.95 33.12 -32.80
CA TRP A 338 -16.57 33.45 -32.48
C TRP A 338 -16.49 34.37 -31.26
N ARG A 339 -15.68 33.98 -30.28
CA ARG A 339 -15.34 34.82 -29.11
C ARG A 339 -13.85 35.08 -29.04
N ARG A 340 -13.49 36.24 -28.49
CA ARG A 340 -12.09 36.63 -28.26
C ARG A 340 -11.54 35.93 -27.02
N VAL A 341 -10.34 35.39 -27.14
CA VAL A 341 -9.48 34.94 -26.03
C VAL A 341 -8.27 35.86 -25.92
N LYS A 342 -7.72 36.00 -24.70
CA LYS A 342 -6.57 36.87 -24.45
C LYS A 342 -5.28 36.07 -24.49
N GLY A 343 -4.30 36.57 -25.24
CA GLY A 343 -2.94 36.03 -25.22
C GLY A 343 -2.13 36.55 -24.04
N SER A 344 -1.08 35.82 -23.67
CA SER A 344 -0.12 36.15 -22.61
C SER A 344 -0.77 36.30 -21.22
N THR A 345 -1.89 35.61 -20.99
CA THR A 345 -2.61 35.62 -19.70
C THR A 345 -2.72 34.23 -19.05
N GLY A 346 -2.05 33.23 -19.63
CA GLY A 346 -2.16 31.83 -19.24
C GLY A 346 -3.17 31.05 -20.10
N GLU A 347 -3.55 29.86 -19.63
CA GLU A 347 -4.54 29.03 -20.32
C GLU A 347 -5.88 29.75 -20.47
N ASN A 348 -6.45 29.65 -21.66
CA ASN A 348 -7.75 30.22 -21.96
C ASN A 348 -8.85 29.21 -21.57
N GLU A 349 -9.66 29.60 -20.58
CA GLU A 349 -10.80 28.80 -20.14
C GLU A 349 -11.88 28.78 -21.23
N LEU A 350 -12.11 27.61 -21.82
CA LEU A 350 -13.15 27.43 -22.83
C LEU A 350 -14.54 27.25 -22.19
N GLY A 351 -14.57 26.80 -20.93
CA GLY A 351 -15.77 26.69 -20.11
C GLY A 351 -16.09 25.25 -19.73
N LEU A 352 -17.23 25.12 -19.07
CA LEU A 352 -17.79 23.85 -18.63
C LEU A 352 -18.67 23.25 -19.74
N ILE A 353 -18.20 22.18 -20.37
CA ILE A 353 -18.74 21.64 -21.62
C ILE A 353 -19.08 20.16 -21.42
N ARG A 354 -20.30 19.76 -21.80
CA ARG A 354 -20.69 18.36 -21.83
C ARG A 354 -20.21 17.74 -23.14
N ILE A 355 -19.44 16.67 -23.02
CA ILE A 355 -18.82 15.96 -24.14
C ILE A 355 -19.43 14.57 -24.19
N ASP A 356 -19.93 14.15 -25.36
CA ASP A 356 -20.53 12.82 -25.51
C ASP A 356 -19.58 11.82 -26.19
N LYS A 357 -18.76 12.26 -27.15
CA LYS A 357 -17.85 11.39 -27.92
C LYS A 357 -16.55 12.07 -28.35
N ALA A 358 -16.66 13.30 -28.85
CA ALA A 358 -15.54 14.08 -29.34
C ALA A 358 -15.75 15.55 -28.98
N PHE A 359 -14.65 16.30 -28.91
CA PHE A 359 -14.67 17.74 -28.71
C PHE A 359 -13.96 18.42 -29.87
N THR A 360 -14.56 19.48 -30.41
CA THR A 360 -13.96 20.27 -31.47
C THR A 360 -13.93 21.75 -31.08
N VAL A 361 -12.81 22.39 -31.37
CA VAL A 361 -12.65 23.84 -31.25
C VAL A 361 -11.93 24.36 -32.49
N TRP A 362 -12.38 25.52 -32.95
CA TRP A 362 -11.74 26.27 -34.02
C TRP A 362 -11.02 27.48 -33.43
N ILE A 363 -9.81 27.74 -33.90
CA ILE A 363 -8.98 28.88 -33.52
C ILE A 363 -8.66 29.67 -34.78
N LYS A 364 -8.89 30.97 -34.75
CA LYS A 364 -8.65 31.87 -35.88
C LYS A 364 -7.77 33.03 -35.43
N HIS A 365 -6.82 33.37 -36.31
CA HIS A 365 -6.00 34.56 -36.14
C HIS A 365 -6.87 35.79 -36.33
N GLN A 366 -7.30 36.43 -35.25
CA GLN A 366 -8.19 37.60 -35.31
C GLN A 366 -7.92 38.46 -34.08
N PHE A 367 -8.10 39.77 -34.22
CA PHE A 367 -7.87 40.81 -33.21
C PHE A 367 -6.41 41.33 -33.12
N PRO A 368 -6.15 42.61 -33.48
CA PRO A 368 -4.84 43.20 -33.30
C PRO A 368 -4.55 43.48 -31.83
N THR A 369 -3.31 43.26 -31.40
CA THR A 369 -2.80 43.65 -30.08
C THR A 369 -1.76 44.74 -30.28
N ALA A 370 -2.05 45.97 -29.83
CA ALA A 370 -1.13 47.09 -29.96
C ALA A 370 0.13 46.83 -29.12
N GLY A 371 1.28 46.63 -29.78
CA GLY A 371 2.58 46.32 -29.14
C GLY A 371 3.08 44.89 -29.34
N ASN A 372 2.27 43.96 -29.86
CA ASN A 372 2.70 42.60 -30.19
C ASN A 372 2.05 42.12 -31.52
N PRO A 373 2.69 42.37 -32.68
CA PRO A 373 2.16 42.01 -34.00
C PRO A 373 2.43 40.55 -34.40
N GLY A 374 3.09 39.75 -33.55
CA GLY A 374 3.52 38.37 -33.85
C GLY A 374 2.39 37.34 -34.03
N PRO A 375 2.71 36.09 -34.35
CA PRO A 375 1.73 35.03 -34.61
C PRO A 375 0.98 34.60 -33.33
N ILE A 376 -0.04 33.77 -33.51
CA ILE A 376 -0.68 33.00 -32.43
C ILE A 376 -0.02 31.63 -32.37
N TYR A 377 0.12 31.11 -31.15
CA TYR A 377 0.67 29.79 -30.87
C TYR A 377 -0.40 28.89 -30.25
N VAL A 378 -0.49 27.63 -30.66
CA VAL A 378 -1.42 26.65 -30.12
C VAL A 378 -0.66 25.38 -29.79
N ASP A 379 -0.67 25.02 -28.51
CA ASP A 379 0.22 24.01 -27.90
C ASP A 379 -0.59 22.76 -27.52
N TYR A 380 -1.64 22.91 -26.70
CA TYR A 380 -2.48 21.79 -26.29
C TYR A 380 -3.92 22.20 -25.95
N LEU A 381 -4.79 21.20 -25.86
CA LEU A 381 -6.08 21.24 -25.16
C LEU A 381 -6.01 20.43 -23.87
N ARG A 382 -6.63 20.96 -22.81
CA ARG A 382 -6.68 20.30 -21.50
C ARG A 382 -8.11 20.14 -21.01
N PHE A 383 -8.43 18.93 -20.55
CA PHE A 383 -9.76 18.53 -20.11
C PHE A 383 -9.74 18.13 -18.64
N MET A 384 -10.46 18.89 -17.82
CA MET A 384 -10.67 18.59 -16.41
C MET A 384 -12.06 17.99 -16.23
N PRO A 385 -12.21 16.69 -15.95
CA PRO A 385 -13.52 16.12 -15.68
C PRO A 385 -14.13 16.82 -14.46
N VAL A 386 -15.36 17.29 -14.60
CA VAL A 386 -16.16 17.88 -13.53
C VAL A 386 -17.24 16.89 -13.15
N TYR A 387 -17.27 16.55 -11.86
CA TYR A 387 -18.33 15.74 -11.30
C TYR A 387 -19.65 16.51 -11.38
N ASP A 388 -20.51 16.08 -12.28
CA ASP A 388 -21.87 16.56 -12.39
C ASP A 388 -22.67 15.98 -11.21
N VAL A 389 -23.09 16.86 -10.31
CA VAL A 389 -23.78 16.51 -9.05
C VAL A 389 -25.16 15.88 -9.33
N GLU A 390 -25.69 16.01 -10.53
CA GLU A 390 -26.93 15.35 -10.97
C GLU A 390 -26.68 13.95 -11.56
N SER A 391 -25.47 13.68 -12.08
CA SER A 391 -25.07 12.35 -12.56
C SER A 391 -24.19 11.61 -11.55
N ARG A 392 -24.56 11.70 -10.26
CA ARG A 392 -23.87 10.98 -9.18
C ARG A 392 -23.64 9.52 -9.61
N PRO A 393 -22.40 9.01 -9.54
CA PRO A 393 -22.20 7.57 -9.42
C PRO A 393 -23.12 7.10 -8.30
N GLU A 394 -23.81 5.98 -8.51
CA GLU A 394 -24.61 5.36 -7.45
C GLU A 394 -23.75 5.37 -6.18
N GLU A 395 -24.16 6.14 -5.17
CA GLU A 395 -23.42 6.17 -3.91
C GLU A 395 -23.36 4.71 -3.46
N PRO A 396 -22.17 4.16 -3.17
CA PRO A 396 -22.09 2.80 -2.71
C PRO A 396 -22.99 2.66 -1.49
N ALA A 397 -24.09 1.95 -1.67
CA ALA A 397 -25.03 1.76 -0.58
C ALA A 397 -24.27 1.05 0.54
N GLU A 398 -24.42 1.53 1.78
CA GLU A 398 -23.98 0.73 2.91
C GLU A 398 -24.62 -0.67 2.76
N PRO A 399 -23.83 -1.74 2.80
CA PRO A 399 -24.36 -3.08 2.56
C PRO A 399 -25.50 -3.33 3.52
N ALA A 400 -26.66 -3.68 2.97
CA ALA A 400 -27.89 -3.80 3.72
C ALA A 400 -27.70 -4.76 4.90
N ARG A 401 -27.93 -4.29 6.12
CA ARG A 401 -27.96 -5.15 7.30
C ARG A 401 -29.09 -6.14 7.11
N THR A 402 -28.76 -7.43 7.09
CA THR A 402 -29.78 -8.46 7.00
C THR A 402 -30.31 -8.71 8.42
N GLU A 403 -31.35 -7.98 8.84
CA GLU A 403 -31.90 -8.10 10.20
C GLU A 403 -32.39 -9.52 10.53
N GLN A 404 -32.87 -10.26 9.52
CA GLN A 404 -33.24 -11.67 9.62
C GLN A 404 -32.83 -12.44 8.36
N PRO A 405 -31.63 -13.04 8.32
CA PRO A 405 -31.25 -13.89 7.20
C PRO A 405 -32.17 -15.12 7.09
N PRO A 406 -32.40 -15.66 5.88
CA PRO A 406 -33.21 -16.85 5.71
C PRO A 406 -32.60 -18.04 6.49
N PRO A 407 -33.42 -19.05 6.87
CA PRO A 407 -32.92 -20.20 7.61
C PRO A 407 -31.71 -20.89 6.97
N VAL A 408 -31.67 -20.90 5.64
CA VAL A 408 -30.57 -21.43 4.82
C VAL A 408 -30.30 -20.45 3.70
N SER A 409 -29.05 -20.03 3.58
CA SER A 409 -28.50 -19.25 2.47
C SER A 409 -27.52 -20.11 1.67
N THR A 410 -27.30 -19.75 0.41
CA THR A 410 -26.35 -20.44 -0.48
C THR A 410 -25.37 -19.48 -1.12
N THR A 411 -24.14 -19.95 -1.35
CA THR A 411 -23.17 -19.33 -2.25
C THR A 411 -22.37 -20.41 -2.98
N THR A 412 -21.49 -20.02 -3.89
CA THR A 412 -20.62 -20.94 -4.62
C THR A 412 -19.18 -20.75 -4.14
N LEU A 413 -18.50 -21.83 -3.82
CA LEU A 413 -17.06 -21.85 -3.57
C LEU A 413 -16.35 -22.43 -4.79
N ARG A 414 -15.33 -21.73 -5.29
CA ARG A 414 -14.50 -22.18 -6.40
C ARG A 414 -13.13 -22.60 -5.89
N LEU A 415 -12.67 -23.78 -6.30
CA LEU A 415 -11.31 -24.25 -6.09
C LEU A 415 -10.44 -23.95 -7.30
N TRP A 416 -9.28 -23.35 -7.08
CA TRP A 416 -8.31 -23.06 -8.12
C TRP A 416 -7.14 -24.02 -8.04
N ASN A 417 -6.89 -24.70 -9.14
CA ASN A 417 -5.80 -25.66 -9.28
C ASN A 417 -4.76 -25.12 -10.27
N ALA A 418 -3.91 -24.20 -9.79
CA ALA A 418 -2.91 -23.54 -10.63
C ALA A 418 -1.88 -24.51 -11.25
N ALA A 419 -1.63 -25.65 -10.61
CA ALA A 419 -0.66 -26.64 -11.09
C ALA A 419 -1.18 -27.49 -12.27
N GLY A 420 -2.49 -27.50 -12.52
CA GLY A 420 -3.14 -28.38 -13.50
C GLY A 420 -2.99 -29.88 -13.21
N ALA A 421 -2.42 -30.27 -12.06
CA ALA A 421 -2.24 -31.66 -11.65
C ALA A 421 -3.47 -32.13 -10.85
N PRO A 422 -3.98 -33.35 -11.08
CA PRO A 422 -5.10 -33.88 -10.29
C PRO A 422 -4.80 -33.85 -8.79
N ARG A 423 -5.73 -33.32 -8.00
CA ARG A 423 -5.64 -33.25 -6.53
C ARG A 423 -6.53 -34.29 -5.90
N ARG A 424 -5.99 -34.98 -4.88
CA ARG A 424 -6.70 -36.02 -4.14
C ARG A 424 -6.67 -35.70 -2.66
N ARG A 425 -7.83 -35.35 -2.10
CA ARG A 425 -8.07 -35.07 -0.68
C ARG A 425 -7.05 -34.09 -0.08
N GLU A 426 -6.62 -33.12 -0.87
CA GLU A 426 -5.72 -32.06 -0.44
C GLU A 426 -6.42 -31.19 0.61
N TRP A 427 -5.70 -30.81 1.67
CA TRP A 427 -6.22 -29.92 2.68
C TRP A 427 -6.31 -28.50 2.12
N VAL A 428 -7.53 -27.97 2.11
CA VAL A 428 -7.82 -26.59 1.75
C VAL A 428 -8.14 -25.82 3.02
N THR A 429 -7.51 -24.66 3.17
CA THR A 429 -7.86 -23.66 4.18
C THR A 429 -8.36 -22.42 3.46
N ALA A 430 -9.45 -21.83 3.95
CA ALA A 430 -10.05 -20.66 3.33
C ALA A 430 -10.76 -19.78 4.35
N GLY A 431 -10.73 -18.47 4.12
CA GLY A 431 -11.57 -17.50 4.78
C GLY A 431 -12.85 -17.24 4.02
N ILE A 432 -14.00 -17.44 4.66
CA ILE A 432 -15.29 -17.01 4.13
C ILE A 432 -15.76 -15.77 4.90
N PRO A 433 -15.99 -14.65 4.21
CA PRO A 433 -16.58 -13.47 4.82
C PRO A 433 -18.11 -13.58 4.91
N PHE A 434 -18.67 -12.90 5.89
CA PHE A 434 -20.11 -12.69 6.03
C PHE A 434 -20.39 -11.24 6.37
N GLY A 435 -21.46 -10.69 5.82
CA GLY A 435 -21.95 -9.37 6.20
C GLY A 435 -22.47 -9.35 7.62
N MET A 436 -22.51 -8.16 8.23
CA MET A 436 -22.96 -8.00 9.60
C MET A 436 -24.41 -8.51 9.76
N GLY A 437 -24.61 -9.39 10.75
CA GLY A 437 -25.88 -10.08 11.02
C GLY A 437 -26.15 -11.33 10.18
N GLN A 438 -25.36 -11.61 9.14
CA GLN A 438 -25.65 -12.67 8.14
C GLN A 438 -25.36 -14.09 8.65
N PHE A 439 -24.34 -14.26 9.49
CA PHE A 439 -23.93 -15.56 10.02
C PHE A 439 -23.48 -15.42 11.48
N ARG A 440 -24.02 -16.23 12.39
CA ARG A 440 -23.68 -16.23 13.81
C ARG A 440 -22.79 -17.42 14.16
N PRO A 441 -22.00 -17.36 15.26
CA PRO A 441 -21.22 -18.51 15.72
C PRO A 441 -22.04 -19.79 15.97
N SER A 442 -23.35 -19.66 16.22
CA SER A 442 -24.28 -20.77 16.39
C SER A 442 -24.80 -21.39 15.08
N ASP A 443 -24.58 -20.74 13.93
CA ASP A 443 -25.12 -21.20 12.65
C ASP A 443 -24.28 -22.34 12.06
N GLY A 444 -24.91 -23.18 11.24
CA GLY A 444 -24.21 -24.25 10.54
C GLY A 444 -23.72 -23.86 9.16
N ILE A 445 -22.73 -24.60 8.65
CA ILE A 445 -22.18 -24.45 7.30
C ILE A 445 -21.81 -25.83 6.73
N GLN A 446 -22.10 -26.03 5.45
CA GLN A 446 -21.79 -27.25 4.69
C GLN A 446 -21.28 -26.87 3.30
N ILE A 447 -20.40 -27.71 2.74
CA ILE A 447 -19.89 -27.58 1.36
C ILE A 447 -20.23 -28.88 0.62
N ASP A 448 -20.78 -28.77 -0.59
CA ASP A 448 -21.14 -29.92 -1.39
C ASP A 448 -19.93 -30.81 -1.71
N GLY A 449 -20.11 -32.11 -1.48
CA GLY A 449 -19.06 -33.13 -1.65
C GLY A 449 -17.93 -33.04 -0.62
N VAL A 450 -18.14 -32.36 0.52
CA VAL A 450 -17.21 -32.32 1.65
C VAL A 450 -17.88 -32.97 2.87
N THR A 451 -17.31 -34.07 3.34
CA THR A 451 -17.87 -34.84 4.46
C THR A 451 -17.27 -34.49 5.83
N SER A 452 -16.08 -33.88 5.86
CA SER A 452 -15.41 -33.42 7.08
C SER A 452 -14.99 -31.98 6.86
N LEU A 453 -15.83 -31.08 7.35
CA LEU A 453 -15.62 -29.64 7.35
C LEU A 453 -15.39 -29.19 8.78
N ARG A 454 -14.36 -28.39 8.98
CA ARG A 454 -14.07 -27.72 10.23
C ARG A 454 -14.13 -26.22 10.07
N ALA A 455 -14.65 -25.53 11.07
CA ALA A 455 -14.75 -24.08 11.05
C ALA A 455 -14.32 -23.45 12.38
N ARG A 456 -13.86 -22.19 12.31
CA ARG A 456 -13.64 -21.34 13.48
C ARG A 456 -13.76 -19.87 13.09
N PRO A 457 -14.54 -19.05 13.82
CA PRO A 457 -14.51 -17.60 13.63
C PRO A 457 -13.10 -17.05 13.80
N LEU A 458 -12.67 -16.19 12.87
CA LEU A 458 -11.43 -15.42 12.97
C LEU A 458 -11.69 -14.02 13.50
N VAL A 459 -12.75 -13.38 13.00
CA VAL A 459 -13.14 -12.01 13.34
C VAL A 459 -14.66 -11.97 13.46
N LEU A 460 -15.16 -11.25 14.46
CA LEU A 460 -16.57 -10.97 14.66
C LEU A 460 -16.86 -9.49 14.36
N TRP A 461 -18.06 -9.21 13.88
CA TRP A 461 -18.59 -7.86 13.84
C TRP A 461 -19.00 -7.38 15.24
N SER A 462 -19.18 -6.07 15.39
CA SER A 462 -19.61 -5.45 16.65
C SER A 462 -20.96 -5.95 17.21
N ASP A 463 -21.80 -6.58 16.40
CA ASP A 463 -23.08 -7.19 16.83
C ASP A 463 -22.94 -8.67 17.27
N GLY A 464 -21.70 -9.20 17.28
CA GLY A 464 -21.38 -10.58 17.62
C GLY A 464 -21.58 -11.60 16.49
N SER A 465 -22.02 -11.16 15.31
CA SER A 465 -22.03 -12.00 14.10
C SER A 465 -20.60 -12.22 13.59
N VAL A 466 -20.38 -13.29 12.82
CA VAL A 466 -19.07 -13.60 12.26
C VAL A 466 -18.80 -12.69 11.07
N LYS A 467 -17.63 -12.06 11.04
CA LYS A 467 -17.13 -11.32 9.87
C LYS A 467 -16.28 -12.18 8.95
N TRP A 468 -15.35 -12.93 9.53
CA TRP A 468 -14.49 -13.87 8.83
C TRP A 468 -14.52 -15.22 9.51
N LEU A 469 -14.86 -16.26 8.75
CA LEU A 469 -14.87 -17.66 9.19
C LEU A 469 -13.73 -18.41 8.52
N ARG A 470 -12.82 -18.99 9.31
CA ARG A 470 -11.84 -19.94 8.80
C ARG A 470 -12.51 -21.28 8.57
N LEU A 471 -12.33 -21.85 7.39
CA LEU A 471 -12.72 -23.20 7.04
C LEU A 471 -11.50 -24.07 6.76
N GLN A 472 -11.58 -25.34 7.16
CA GLN A 472 -10.61 -26.38 6.81
C GLN A 472 -11.35 -27.63 6.34
N PHE A 473 -11.03 -28.10 5.15
CA PHE A 473 -11.64 -29.31 4.57
C PHE A 473 -10.70 -29.99 3.59
N ARG A 474 -10.99 -31.25 3.25
CA ARG A 474 -10.28 -31.98 2.19
C ARG A 474 -11.03 -31.84 0.88
N ALA A 475 -10.31 -31.58 -0.20
CA ALA A 475 -10.89 -31.45 -1.53
C ALA A 475 -10.16 -32.30 -2.57
N ASP A 476 -10.95 -32.89 -3.45
CA ASP A 476 -10.49 -33.38 -4.75
C ASP A 476 -10.68 -32.26 -5.78
N SER A 477 -9.76 -32.18 -6.75
CA SER A 477 -9.83 -31.25 -7.87
C SER A 477 -9.27 -31.90 -9.14
N GLY A 478 -10.10 -31.97 -10.18
CA GLY A 478 -9.72 -32.41 -11.52
C GLY A 478 -9.26 -31.24 -12.41
N ALA A 479 -9.16 -31.49 -13.71
CA ALA A 479 -8.89 -30.45 -14.71
C ALA A 479 -10.14 -29.62 -15.06
N GLU A 480 -11.35 -30.18 -14.90
CA GLU A 480 -12.62 -29.52 -15.25
C GLU A 480 -13.64 -29.60 -14.10
N ARG A 481 -14.27 -28.45 -13.80
CA ARG A 481 -15.21 -28.15 -12.70
C ARG A 481 -14.66 -28.26 -11.26
N ASN A 482 -14.51 -27.09 -10.64
CA ASN A 482 -14.07 -26.92 -9.26
C ASN A 482 -15.03 -26.07 -8.40
N GLU A 483 -16.28 -25.94 -8.83
CA GLU A 483 -17.30 -25.19 -8.09
C GLU A 483 -18.09 -26.12 -7.17
N ARG A 484 -18.34 -25.66 -5.95
CA ARG A 484 -19.09 -26.38 -4.91
C ARG A 484 -20.10 -25.43 -4.30
N VAL A 485 -21.33 -25.89 -4.08
CA VAL A 485 -22.33 -25.09 -3.37
C VAL A 485 -21.97 -25.09 -1.88
N VAL A 486 -22.06 -23.92 -1.26
CA VAL A 486 -21.95 -23.74 0.19
C VAL A 486 -23.33 -23.41 0.71
N ARG A 487 -23.82 -24.17 1.70
CA ARG A 487 -25.07 -23.88 2.44
C ARG A 487 -24.71 -23.41 3.83
N TYR A 488 -25.31 -22.33 4.31
CA TYR A 488 -25.07 -21.80 5.66
C TYR A 488 -26.33 -21.20 6.29
N GLY A 489 -26.39 -21.18 7.62
CA GLY A 489 -27.48 -20.57 8.39
C GLY A 489 -28.01 -21.48 9.51
N ARG A 490 -29.02 -21.00 10.25
CA ARG A 490 -29.65 -21.70 11.39
C ARG A 490 -30.28 -23.06 11.05
N GLY A 491 -30.64 -23.28 9.79
CA GLY A 491 -31.21 -24.54 9.28
C GLY A 491 -30.16 -25.54 8.77
N VAL A 492 -28.86 -25.23 8.91
CA VAL A 492 -27.75 -26.07 8.48
C VAL A 492 -27.06 -26.67 9.71
N SER A 493 -26.53 -27.89 9.61
CA SER A 493 -25.79 -28.50 10.72
C SER A 493 -24.46 -27.80 10.96
N GLN A 494 -24.05 -27.68 12.23
CA GLN A 494 -22.73 -27.16 12.55
C GLN A 494 -21.60 -28.07 12.06
N PRO A 495 -20.50 -27.49 11.54
CA PRO A 495 -19.28 -28.23 11.26
C PRO A 495 -18.56 -28.57 12.57
N GLU A 496 -17.55 -29.43 12.48
CA GLU A 496 -16.60 -29.62 13.57
C GLU A 496 -15.84 -28.30 13.87
N THR A 497 -15.46 -28.06 15.12
CA THR A 497 -14.68 -26.87 15.47
C THR A 497 -13.19 -27.12 15.25
N ILE A 498 -12.47 -26.14 14.68
CA ILE A 498 -11.00 -26.20 14.63
C ILE A 498 -10.47 -26.03 16.07
N PRO A 499 -9.67 -26.97 16.59
CA PRO A 499 -9.19 -26.91 17.96
C PRO A 499 -8.28 -25.69 18.18
N LEU A 500 -8.24 -25.21 19.42
CA LEU A 500 -7.22 -24.27 19.86
C LEU A 500 -5.87 -24.97 19.94
N SER A 501 -4.79 -24.20 19.77
CA SER A 501 -3.45 -24.72 19.94
C SER A 501 -3.19 -25.07 21.40
N SER A 502 -2.36 -26.09 21.61
CA SER A 502 -1.98 -26.56 22.94
C SER A 502 -0.50 -26.96 22.99
N PRO A 503 0.16 -26.90 24.15
CA PRO A 503 1.51 -27.44 24.29
C PRO A 503 1.55 -28.93 23.93
N GLY A 504 2.51 -29.33 23.12
CA GLY A 504 2.72 -30.74 22.76
C GLY A 504 3.33 -31.53 23.92
N PRO A 505 2.94 -32.81 24.11
CA PRO A 505 3.62 -33.68 25.06
C PRO A 505 5.08 -33.92 24.65
N ALA A 506 5.93 -34.25 25.62
CA ALA A 506 7.29 -34.69 25.33
C ALA A 506 7.26 -35.92 24.40
N GLY A 507 7.99 -35.88 23.28
CA GLY A 507 7.98 -36.97 22.30
C GLY A 507 6.73 -37.04 21.41
N TYR A 508 6.01 -35.91 21.23
CA TYR A 508 4.78 -35.83 20.44
C TYR A 508 4.91 -36.54 19.08
N THR A 509 3.95 -37.40 18.76
CA THR A 509 3.93 -38.15 17.50
C THR A 509 2.59 -37.95 16.81
N PHE A 510 2.62 -37.75 15.49
CA PHE A 510 1.41 -37.66 14.69
C PHE A 510 1.52 -38.42 13.37
N ARG A 511 0.37 -38.78 12.81
CA ARG A 511 0.27 -39.55 11.55
C ARG A 511 -0.15 -38.67 10.39
N CYS A 512 0.61 -38.73 9.31
CA CYS A 512 0.32 -38.14 8.02
C CYS A 512 0.15 -39.29 7.01
N GLY A 513 -1.10 -39.70 6.72
CA GLY A 513 -1.38 -40.96 6.03
C GLY A 513 -0.73 -42.17 6.74
N ALA A 514 0.04 -42.97 5.98
CA ALA A 514 0.81 -44.10 6.53
C ALA A 514 2.18 -43.68 7.10
N ALA A 515 2.55 -42.40 7.00
CA ALA A 515 3.76 -41.87 7.61
C ALA A 515 3.49 -41.46 9.06
N GLU A 516 4.41 -41.79 9.96
CA GLU A 516 4.35 -41.38 11.37
C GLU A 516 5.58 -40.54 11.70
N ILE A 517 5.34 -39.32 12.17
CA ILE A 517 6.35 -38.32 12.47
C ILE A 517 6.46 -38.22 13.98
N THR A 518 7.62 -38.55 14.53
CA THR A 518 7.92 -38.38 15.96
C THR A 518 8.72 -37.10 16.14
N ILE A 519 8.28 -36.23 17.04
CA ILE A 519 8.95 -34.99 17.44
C ILE A 519 9.55 -35.19 18.83
N LYS A 520 10.87 -35.36 18.87
CA LYS A 520 11.63 -35.51 20.11
C LYS A 520 13.02 -34.91 19.87
N ASP A 521 13.44 -33.97 20.70
CA ASP A 521 14.80 -33.41 20.64
C ASP A 521 15.22 -32.84 19.25
N GLY A 522 14.26 -32.38 18.44
CA GLY A 522 14.46 -31.89 17.05
C GLY A 522 13.14 -31.52 16.36
N ILE A 523 13.17 -30.96 15.15
CA ILE A 523 11.96 -30.66 14.34
C ILE A 523 11.12 -31.93 14.15
N TRP A 524 11.79 -33.03 13.86
CA TRP A 524 11.37 -34.40 14.11
C TRP A 524 12.59 -35.18 14.60
N SER A 525 12.42 -36.30 15.30
CA SER A 525 13.51 -37.25 15.58
C SER A 525 13.57 -38.37 14.55
N ARG A 526 12.41 -38.80 14.06
CA ARG A 526 12.28 -39.85 13.05
C ARG A 526 10.98 -39.75 12.28
N ILE A 527 10.99 -40.30 11.08
CA ILE A 527 9.81 -40.54 10.25
C ILE A 527 9.79 -42.02 9.90
N THR A 528 8.67 -42.69 10.14
CA THR A 528 8.43 -44.07 9.69
C THR A 528 7.34 -44.11 8.62
N LEU A 529 7.38 -45.10 7.74
CA LEU A 529 6.36 -45.36 6.73
C LEU A 529 5.87 -46.80 6.89
N GLY A 530 4.59 -46.99 7.23
CA GLY A 530 4.03 -48.32 7.48
C GLY A 530 4.79 -49.08 8.59
N GLY A 531 5.28 -48.36 9.60
CA GLY A 531 6.08 -48.90 10.72
C GLY A 531 7.56 -49.14 10.41
N ARG A 532 8.02 -48.95 9.17
CA ARG A 532 9.44 -49.07 8.80
C ARG A 532 10.16 -47.72 8.91
N PRO A 533 11.40 -47.65 9.40
CA PRO A 533 12.17 -46.41 9.38
C PRO A 533 12.32 -45.86 7.96
N LEU A 534 12.00 -44.58 7.76
CA LEU A 534 12.23 -43.85 6.51
C LEU A 534 13.25 -42.73 6.70
N VAL A 535 13.16 -41.97 7.79
CA VAL A 535 14.15 -40.97 8.21
C VAL A 535 14.49 -41.28 9.66
N SER A 536 15.76 -41.52 9.96
CA SER A 536 16.22 -41.96 11.28
C SER A 536 16.82 -40.86 12.15
N HIS A 537 17.02 -39.66 11.60
CA HIS A 537 17.71 -38.56 12.26
C HIS A 537 16.92 -37.25 12.19
N PRO A 538 17.10 -36.35 13.17
CA PRO A 538 16.54 -35.01 13.13
C PRO A 538 17.19 -34.15 12.04
N PRO A 539 16.47 -33.15 11.48
CA PRO A 539 17.08 -32.17 10.60
C PRO A 539 18.14 -31.37 11.33
N THR A 540 19.22 -31.06 10.61
CA THR A 540 20.26 -30.13 11.05
C THR A 540 20.35 -28.94 10.10
N VAL A 541 21.28 -28.03 10.34
CA VAL A 541 21.49 -26.84 9.52
C VAL A 541 22.97 -26.70 9.19
N ARG A 542 23.31 -26.01 8.10
CA ARG A 542 24.60 -25.35 7.94
C ARG A 542 24.35 -23.86 7.83
N PHE A 543 24.67 -23.15 8.90
CA PHE A 543 24.63 -21.70 8.95
C PHE A 543 26.08 -21.19 9.03
N ARG A 544 26.46 -20.37 8.05
CA ARG A 544 27.81 -19.81 7.92
C ARG A 544 27.75 -18.32 7.70
N THR A 545 28.67 -17.59 8.32
CA THR A 545 28.84 -16.15 8.09
C THR A 545 30.28 -15.82 7.74
N ALA A 546 30.52 -14.65 7.14
CA ALA A 546 31.87 -14.19 6.81
C ALA A 546 32.73 -13.93 8.06
N GLU A 547 32.09 -13.60 9.18
CA GLU A 547 32.69 -13.41 10.50
C GLU A 547 33.11 -14.74 11.16
N GLY A 548 32.84 -15.88 10.51
CA GLY A 548 33.32 -17.19 10.93
C GLY A 548 32.33 -17.97 11.80
N TRP A 549 31.08 -17.53 11.94
CA TRP A 549 30.07 -18.32 12.64
C TRP A 549 29.83 -19.64 11.91
N ARG A 550 29.82 -20.74 12.67
CA ARG A 550 29.53 -22.08 12.18
C ARG A 550 28.53 -22.75 13.10
N LEU A 551 27.25 -22.67 12.74
CA LEU A 551 26.17 -23.31 13.51
C LEU A 551 25.67 -24.51 12.72
N GLU A 552 25.58 -25.65 13.40
CA GLU A 552 25.27 -26.95 12.78
C GLU A 552 24.10 -27.69 13.43
N ARG A 553 23.61 -27.19 14.55
CA ARG A 553 22.62 -27.87 15.38
C ARG A 553 21.46 -26.95 15.72
N LEU A 554 20.29 -27.56 15.89
CA LEU A 554 19.06 -26.91 16.33
C LEU A 554 18.75 -27.37 17.74
N ARG A 555 18.35 -26.45 18.62
CA ARG A 555 17.74 -26.76 19.92
C ARG A 555 16.26 -26.44 19.86
N VAL A 556 15.43 -27.45 20.01
CA VAL A 556 13.99 -27.25 20.21
C VAL A 556 13.74 -26.77 21.63
N GLU A 557 12.91 -25.74 21.77
CA GLU A 557 12.53 -25.13 23.05
C GLU A 557 11.04 -25.23 23.32
N SER A 558 10.23 -25.21 22.26
CA SER A 558 8.78 -25.42 22.37
C SER A 558 8.22 -26.17 21.18
N VAL A 559 7.19 -26.96 21.46
CA VAL A 559 6.34 -27.64 20.48
C VAL A 559 4.90 -27.30 20.83
N MET A 560 4.18 -26.69 19.89
CA MET A 560 2.77 -26.37 19.99
C MET A 560 2.00 -27.22 18.99
N VAL A 561 1.06 -28.02 19.46
CA VAL A 561 0.12 -28.75 18.61
C VAL A 561 -0.96 -27.77 18.18
N MET A 562 -1.02 -27.51 16.88
CA MET A 562 -1.96 -26.55 16.26
C MET A 562 -3.15 -27.26 15.61
N GLY A 563 -3.06 -28.58 15.42
CA GLY A 563 -4.08 -29.40 14.78
C GLY A 563 -4.58 -30.52 15.69
N ASP A 564 -5.21 -31.52 15.08
CA ASP A 564 -5.76 -32.71 15.75
C ASP A 564 -5.30 -33.98 15.03
N LYS A 565 -5.90 -35.12 15.43
CA LYS A 565 -5.66 -36.42 14.76
C LYS A 565 -6.11 -36.46 13.29
N HIS A 566 -6.95 -35.51 12.84
CA HIS A 566 -7.52 -35.49 11.48
C HIS A 566 -6.69 -34.65 10.52
N ARG A 567 -6.17 -33.50 10.97
CA ARG A 567 -5.13 -32.71 10.30
C ARG A 567 -4.08 -32.36 11.34
N PRO A 568 -3.05 -33.20 11.47
CA PRO A 568 -2.00 -32.90 12.41
C PRO A 568 -1.22 -31.69 11.93
N GLU A 569 -0.98 -30.77 12.86
CA GLU A 569 -0.19 -29.58 12.66
C GLU A 569 0.60 -29.30 13.94
N ALA A 570 1.89 -29.02 13.81
CA ALA A 570 2.78 -28.76 14.94
C ALA A 570 3.72 -27.61 14.61
N LEU A 571 3.78 -26.63 15.50
CA LEU A 571 4.68 -25.50 15.45
C LEU A 571 5.83 -25.73 16.44
N ILE A 572 7.05 -25.81 15.93
CA ILE A 572 8.27 -26.04 16.69
C ILE A 572 9.10 -24.76 16.65
N LYS A 573 9.59 -24.32 17.81
CA LYS A 573 10.46 -23.14 17.92
C LYS A 573 11.70 -23.44 18.74
N GLY A 574 12.76 -22.71 18.45
CA GLY A 574 13.96 -22.70 19.27
C GLY A 574 15.09 -21.93 18.61
N HIS A 575 16.34 -22.31 18.90
CA HIS A 575 17.52 -21.58 18.45
C HIS A 575 18.55 -22.52 17.82
N LEU A 576 19.38 -21.95 16.95
CA LEU A 576 20.60 -22.61 16.49
C LEU A 576 21.64 -22.63 17.62
N LEU A 577 22.47 -23.66 17.67
CA LEU A 577 23.49 -23.82 18.70
C LEU A 577 24.90 -23.51 18.20
N ARG A 578 25.68 -22.87 19.07
CA ARG A 578 27.12 -22.75 18.94
C ARG A 578 27.81 -24.10 19.20
N ALA A 579 29.10 -24.17 18.89
CA ALA A 579 29.92 -25.37 19.14
C ALA A 579 29.93 -25.76 20.62
N ASP A 580 29.94 -24.78 21.53
CA ASP A 580 29.89 -24.98 22.99
C ASP A 580 28.51 -25.45 23.52
N GLY A 581 27.51 -25.58 22.64
CA GLY A 581 26.16 -26.02 22.99
C GLY A 581 25.24 -24.91 23.52
N LYS A 582 25.71 -23.66 23.60
CA LYS A 582 24.84 -22.52 23.96
C LYS A 582 24.04 -22.04 22.75
N PRO A 583 22.81 -21.53 22.96
CA PRO A 583 22.05 -20.86 21.90
C PRO A 583 22.82 -19.70 21.28
N ALA A 584 22.88 -19.68 19.96
CA ALA A 584 23.23 -18.49 19.20
C ALA A 584 22.00 -17.58 19.10
N PRO A 585 22.16 -16.26 18.87
CA PRO A 585 21.05 -15.33 18.66
C PRO A 585 20.48 -15.48 17.23
N ILE A 586 20.10 -16.71 16.88
CA ILE A 586 19.53 -17.11 15.61
C ILE A 586 18.39 -18.07 15.93
N ALA A 587 17.18 -17.54 15.99
CA ALA A 587 15.98 -18.32 16.25
C ALA A 587 15.53 -19.07 14.98
N PHE A 588 14.83 -20.18 15.16
CA PHE A 588 14.13 -20.87 14.08
C PHE A 588 12.69 -21.18 14.46
N GLN A 589 11.86 -21.30 13.42
CA GLN A 589 10.50 -21.78 13.51
C GLN A 589 10.28 -22.85 12.44
N ALA A 590 9.65 -23.97 12.80
CA ALA A 590 9.24 -25.01 11.88
C ALA A 590 7.76 -25.33 12.08
N LEU A 591 6.94 -25.16 11.04
CA LEU A 591 5.55 -25.58 11.03
C LEU A 591 5.42 -26.85 10.19
N LEU A 592 5.05 -27.95 10.84
CA LEU A 592 4.73 -29.22 10.21
C LEU A 592 3.23 -29.35 10.03
N SER A 593 2.77 -29.75 8.85
CA SER A 593 1.34 -30.00 8.59
C SER A 593 1.13 -31.11 7.56
N GLU A 594 0.07 -31.92 7.71
CA GLU A 594 -0.42 -32.73 6.59
C GLU A 594 -1.07 -31.80 5.54
N THR A 595 -0.54 -31.78 4.32
CA THR A 595 -1.06 -30.94 3.21
C THR A 595 -1.92 -31.75 2.25
N ALA A 596 -1.63 -33.04 2.10
CA ALA A 596 -2.41 -34.02 1.37
C ALA A 596 -2.15 -35.41 1.99
N PRO A 597 -2.91 -36.47 1.65
CA PRO A 597 -2.68 -37.79 2.23
C PRO A 597 -1.22 -38.22 2.08
N GLN A 598 -0.59 -38.60 3.20
CA GLN A 598 0.82 -39.02 3.24
C GLN A 598 1.82 -37.98 2.69
N THR A 599 1.45 -36.69 2.76
CA THR A 599 2.27 -35.57 2.29
C THR A 599 2.42 -34.56 3.41
N LEU A 600 3.67 -34.37 3.85
CA LEU A 600 4.06 -33.48 4.93
C LEU A 600 4.57 -32.16 4.35
N GLY A 601 3.95 -31.05 4.72
CA GLY A 601 4.51 -29.71 4.52
C GLY A 601 5.37 -29.30 5.71
N LEU A 602 6.55 -28.75 5.43
CA LEU A 602 7.44 -28.09 6.37
C LEU A 602 7.62 -26.63 5.93
N ARG A 603 7.15 -25.68 6.74
CA ARG A 603 7.57 -24.28 6.64
C ARG A 603 8.69 -24.03 7.64
N PHE A 604 9.91 -23.85 7.15
CA PHE A 604 11.10 -23.63 7.97
C PHE A 604 11.57 -22.18 7.82
N SER A 605 11.73 -21.49 8.95
CA SER A 605 12.10 -20.08 9.02
C SER A 605 13.29 -19.90 9.96
N VAL A 606 14.23 -19.06 9.57
CA VAL A 606 15.35 -18.62 10.42
C VAL A 606 15.24 -17.10 10.63
N LEU A 607 15.34 -16.64 11.87
CA LEU A 607 15.28 -15.23 12.28
C LEU A 607 16.64 -14.80 12.81
N ASN A 608 17.14 -13.66 12.35
CA ASN A 608 18.36 -13.06 12.90
C ASN A 608 18.05 -12.20 14.12
N GLU A 609 18.62 -12.54 15.28
CA GLU A 609 18.54 -11.74 16.51
C GLU A 609 19.91 -11.15 16.89
N ALA A 610 20.94 -11.37 16.08
CA ALA A 610 22.29 -10.91 16.33
C ALA A 610 22.39 -9.39 16.18
N ASP A 611 23.23 -8.78 17.01
CA ASP A 611 23.55 -7.33 16.99
C ASP A 611 24.91 -7.06 16.31
N GLU A 612 25.38 -8.02 15.48
CA GLU A 612 26.63 -7.86 14.73
C GLU A 612 26.48 -6.77 13.66
N ARG A 613 27.54 -6.00 13.44
CA ARG A 613 27.54 -4.85 12.53
C ARG A 613 28.31 -5.17 11.26
N TYR A 614 27.74 -6.00 10.39
CA TYR A 614 28.17 -6.06 9.00
C TYR A 614 27.56 -4.90 8.21
N GLN A 615 28.41 -4.05 7.62
CA GLN A 615 28.02 -2.88 6.81
C GLN A 615 26.89 -2.02 7.42
N PRO A 616 27.11 -1.32 8.55
CA PRO A 616 26.14 -0.34 9.05
C PRO A 616 25.89 0.83 8.07
N GLU A 617 26.68 0.96 7.00
CA GLU A 617 26.53 2.03 6.02
C GLU A 617 25.33 1.85 5.07
N LYS A 618 24.81 0.61 4.90
CA LYS A 618 23.69 0.31 3.99
C LYS A 618 22.31 0.22 4.67
N GLY A 619 22.19 0.48 5.97
CA GLY A 619 20.87 0.53 6.60
C GLY A 619 20.85 0.71 8.11
N CYS A 620 19.64 0.87 8.65
CA CYS A 620 19.41 1.24 10.04
C CYS A 620 19.59 0.08 11.04
N SER A 621 19.43 -1.17 10.58
CA SER A 621 19.54 -2.36 11.44
C SER A 621 20.91 -3.02 11.37
N PRO A 622 21.42 -3.58 12.48
CA PRO A 622 22.56 -4.51 12.47
C PRO A 622 22.33 -5.66 11.48
N ALA A 623 23.39 -6.30 11.01
CA ALA A 623 23.29 -7.38 10.04
C ALA A 623 24.46 -8.36 10.13
N LEU A 624 24.22 -9.61 9.72
CA LEU A 624 25.24 -10.64 9.52
C LEU A 624 25.58 -10.76 8.04
N ALA A 625 26.84 -11.01 7.71
CA ALA A 625 27.25 -11.44 6.37
C ALA A 625 27.01 -12.94 6.17
N LEU A 626 25.78 -13.34 5.89
CA LEU A 626 25.41 -14.73 5.69
C LEU A 626 26.02 -15.28 4.40
N THR A 627 26.81 -16.35 4.50
CA THR A 627 27.48 -17.00 3.34
C THR A 627 26.89 -18.36 3.01
N GLU A 628 26.22 -19.00 3.95
CA GLU A 628 25.47 -20.25 3.72
C GLU A 628 24.30 -20.36 4.70
N LEU A 629 23.14 -20.77 4.17
CA LEU A 629 22.03 -21.30 4.95
C LEU A 629 21.46 -22.53 4.23
N THR A 630 21.72 -23.70 4.80
CA THR A 630 21.28 -25.00 4.25
C THR A 630 20.55 -25.80 5.33
N LEU A 631 19.34 -26.29 5.03
CA LEU A 631 18.66 -27.29 5.87
C LEU A 631 19.10 -28.69 5.43
N VAL A 632 19.54 -29.53 6.36
CA VAL A 632 20.07 -30.87 6.06
C VAL A 632 19.13 -31.93 6.62
N LEU A 633 18.62 -32.80 5.74
CA LEU A 633 17.78 -33.95 6.07
C LEU A 633 18.61 -35.22 5.87
N ASP A 634 19.16 -35.75 6.95
CA ASP A 634 20.02 -36.95 6.92
C ASP A 634 19.30 -38.21 7.45
N GLY A 635 19.93 -39.37 7.28
CA GLY A 635 19.41 -40.64 7.76
C GLY A 635 18.23 -41.16 6.95
N ILE A 636 18.10 -40.77 5.69
CA ILE A 636 17.03 -41.25 4.81
C ILE A 636 17.34 -42.70 4.41
N GLN A 637 16.46 -43.62 4.80
CA GLN A 637 16.58 -45.07 4.63
C GLN A 637 15.99 -45.54 3.29
N VAL A 638 16.38 -44.85 2.21
CA VAL A 638 16.04 -45.23 0.84
C VAL A 638 17.33 -45.69 0.16
N SER A 639 17.26 -46.79 -0.60
CA SER A 639 18.37 -47.28 -1.42
C SER A 639 18.04 -47.02 -2.89
N PRO A 640 18.20 -45.79 -3.39
CA PRO A 640 17.83 -45.46 -4.75
C PRO A 640 18.88 -45.96 -5.73
N THR A 641 18.44 -46.54 -6.85
CA THR A 641 19.33 -46.84 -8.00
C THR A 641 19.53 -45.62 -8.90
N ALA A 642 18.60 -44.66 -8.84
CA ALA A 642 18.66 -43.38 -9.52
C ALA A 642 17.89 -42.32 -8.74
N VAL A 643 18.27 -41.05 -8.95
CA VAL A 643 17.51 -39.89 -8.47
C VAL A 643 16.72 -39.32 -9.65
N GLN A 644 15.42 -39.18 -9.47
CA GLN A 644 14.58 -38.50 -10.43
C GLN A 644 14.57 -37.00 -10.14
N TRP A 645 15.11 -36.22 -11.07
CA TRP A 645 15.06 -34.76 -11.09
C TRP A 645 13.90 -34.28 -12.00
N PRO A 646 13.61 -32.96 -12.09
CA PRO A 646 12.45 -32.48 -12.83
C PRO A 646 12.44 -32.86 -14.31
N THR A 647 13.60 -32.89 -14.95
CA THR A 647 13.76 -33.11 -16.39
C THR A 647 14.57 -34.36 -16.75
N VAL A 648 15.25 -34.99 -15.79
CA VAL A 648 16.18 -36.10 -16.04
C VAL A 648 16.18 -37.09 -14.88
N SER A 649 16.42 -38.37 -15.16
CA SER A 649 16.72 -39.39 -14.15
C SER A 649 18.21 -39.71 -14.21
N VAL A 650 18.90 -39.64 -13.07
CA VAL A 650 20.36 -39.78 -13.02
C VAL A 650 20.73 -40.98 -12.12
N PRO A 651 21.51 -41.96 -12.59
CA PRO A 651 21.96 -43.09 -11.78
C PRO A 651 22.65 -42.63 -10.49
N PHE A 652 22.36 -43.26 -9.36
CA PHE A 652 22.89 -42.87 -8.06
C PHE A 652 23.88 -43.90 -7.54
N ASN A 653 25.18 -43.56 -7.60
CA ASN A 653 26.28 -44.36 -7.09
C ASN A 653 26.63 -44.03 -5.62
N GLY A 654 25.93 -43.08 -5.01
CA GLY A 654 26.20 -42.57 -3.66
C GLY A 654 26.95 -41.25 -3.62
N ASN A 655 27.57 -40.82 -4.72
CA ASN A 655 28.22 -39.52 -4.78
C ASN A 655 27.20 -38.37 -4.83
N ALA A 656 27.70 -37.14 -4.66
CA ALA A 656 26.85 -35.96 -4.64
C ALA A 656 26.24 -35.68 -6.02
N GLN A 657 24.92 -35.50 -6.03
CA GLN A 657 24.19 -34.92 -7.14
C GLN A 657 23.49 -33.65 -6.67
N ALA A 658 23.58 -32.57 -7.44
CA ALA A 658 23.06 -31.26 -7.03
C ALA A 658 22.25 -30.60 -8.14
N LEU A 659 21.02 -30.21 -7.82
CA LEU A 659 20.26 -29.23 -8.58
C LEU A 659 20.58 -27.84 -8.00
N LEU A 660 21.08 -26.94 -8.84
CA LEU A 660 21.35 -25.55 -8.50
C LEU A 660 20.60 -24.65 -9.47
N GLN A 661 19.83 -23.70 -8.97
CA GLN A 661 19.23 -22.60 -9.73
C GLN A 661 19.86 -21.28 -9.30
N THR A 662 20.35 -20.52 -10.27
CA THR A 662 20.83 -19.15 -10.14
C THR A 662 20.15 -18.26 -11.18
N GLY A 663 20.43 -16.97 -11.12
CA GLY A 663 20.05 -16.06 -12.20
C GLY A 663 20.45 -14.62 -11.89
N THR A 664 20.37 -13.78 -12.92
CA THR A 664 20.65 -12.34 -12.87
C THR A 664 19.51 -11.58 -13.55
N GLY A 665 19.48 -10.26 -13.42
CA GLY A 665 18.48 -9.39 -14.05
C GLY A 665 18.09 -8.24 -13.14
N ALA A 666 17.78 -7.07 -13.73
CA ALA A 666 17.36 -5.93 -12.92
C ALA A 666 15.94 -6.10 -12.37
N CYS A 667 15.08 -6.76 -13.14
CA CYS A 667 13.69 -7.07 -12.81
C CYS A 667 13.29 -8.47 -13.31
N VAL A 668 12.06 -8.91 -13.02
CA VAL A 668 11.50 -10.21 -13.44
C VAL A 668 11.49 -10.39 -14.97
N ALA A 669 11.13 -9.35 -15.73
CA ALA A 669 11.05 -9.42 -17.19
C ALA A 669 12.44 -9.57 -17.86
N GLU A 670 13.49 -9.11 -17.18
CA GLU A 670 14.88 -9.21 -17.63
C GLU A 670 15.61 -10.43 -17.05
N PHE A 671 14.92 -11.27 -16.27
CA PHE A 671 15.56 -12.36 -15.57
C PHE A 671 16.19 -13.38 -16.51
N GLN A 672 17.50 -13.56 -16.37
CA GLN A 672 18.30 -14.57 -17.04
C GLN A 672 18.61 -15.69 -16.05
N GLY A 673 17.67 -16.62 -15.92
CA GLY A 673 17.84 -17.80 -15.06
C GLY A 673 18.78 -18.83 -15.67
N LYS A 674 19.49 -19.55 -14.79
CA LYS A 674 20.28 -20.73 -15.15
C LYS A 674 20.15 -21.77 -14.07
N TRP A 675 19.80 -23.00 -14.43
CA TRP A 675 19.93 -24.14 -13.55
C TRP A 675 20.77 -25.25 -14.15
N THR A 676 21.34 -26.05 -13.27
CA THR A 676 22.10 -27.26 -13.62
C THR A 676 21.77 -28.38 -12.64
N VAL A 677 21.61 -29.60 -13.17
CA VAL A 677 21.80 -30.83 -12.38
C VAL A 677 23.22 -31.30 -12.64
N ARG A 678 23.99 -31.43 -11.57
CA ARG A 678 25.34 -32.00 -11.60
C ARG A 678 25.34 -33.35 -10.91
N ALA A 679 26.09 -34.30 -11.46
CA ALA A 679 26.50 -35.52 -10.79
C ALA A 679 28.02 -35.50 -10.71
N ASP A 680 28.55 -35.43 -9.50
CA ASP A 680 29.94 -35.02 -9.26
C ASP A 680 30.23 -33.68 -9.99
N ASP A 681 31.35 -33.59 -10.71
CA ASP A 681 31.73 -32.39 -11.46
C ASP A 681 31.05 -32.28 -12.84
N THR A 682 30.24 -33.27 -13.23
CA THR A 682 29.63 -33.33 -14.57
C THR A 682 28.23 -32.73 -14.57
N VAL A 683 27.98 -31.76 -15.45
CA VAL A 683 26.63 -31.25 -15.72
C VAL A 683 25.88 -32.25 -16.60
N VAL A 684 24.83 -32.85 -16.07
CA VAL A 684 24.02 -33.87 -16.78
C VAL A 684 22.71 -33.32 -17.33
N ALA A 685 22.23 -32.19 -16.82
CA ALA A 685 21.13 -31.44 -17.39
C ALA A 685 21.23 -29.95 -17.01
N SER A 686 20.67 -29.07 -17.83
CA SER A 686 20.62 -27.63 -17.57
C SER A 686 19.44 -26.97 -18.28
N GLY A 687 19.16 -25.73 -17.91
CA GLY A 687 18.12 -24.91 -18.52
C GLY A 687 18.00 -23.57 -17.82
N ASN A 688 16.89 -22.85 -18.04
CA ASN A 688 16.71 -21.50 -17.52
C ASN A 688 15.89 -21.47 -16.22
N ARG A 689 14.82 -22.27 -16.13
CA ARG A 689 13.94 -22.40 -14.96
C ARG A 689 13.65 -23.86 -14.65
N THR A 690 13.56 -24.22 -13.36
CA THR A 690 13.24 -25.58 -12.89
C THR A 690 12.16 -25.54 -11.80
N ASP A 691 11.42 -26.64 -11.66
CA ASP A 691 10.35 -26.76 -10.66
C ASP A 691 10.87 -27.02 -9.22
N GLY A 692 12.17 -27.26 -9.04
CA GLY A 692 12.80 -27.35 -7.71
C GLY A 692 12.41 -28.57 -6.87
N TRP A 693 12.45 -29.78 -7.44
CA TRP A 693 12.13 -31.02 -6.73
C TRP A 693 13.05 -32.19 -7.09
N LEU A 694 13.08 -33.23 -6.25
CA LEU A 694 13.66 -34.55 -6.55
C LEU A 694 12.77 -35.68 -6.02
N ASP A 695 13.03 -36.90 -6.48
CA ASP A 695 12.37 -38.12 -6.00
C ASP A 695 13.36 -39.28 -5.89
N LEU A 696 13.57 -39.76 -4.66
CA LEU A 696 14.39 -40.91 -4.33
C LEU A 696 13.53 -42.18 -4.39
N ARG A 697 13.87 -43.13 -5.27
CA ARG A 697 13.10 -44.37 -5.46
C ARG A 697 13.90 -45.61 -5.13
N GLY A 698 13.53 -46.31 -4.07
CA GLY A 698 13.99 -47.65 -3.76
C GLY A 698 12.88 -48.71 -3.94
N PRO A 699 13.20 -50.01 -3.83
CA PRO A 699 12.23 -51.10 -4.12
C PRO A 699 11.01 -51.17 -3.19
N ARG A 700 11.10 -50.63 -1.97
CA ARG A 700 10.05 -50.72 -0.93
C ARG A 700 9.81 -49.42 -0.17
N ALA A 701 10.52 -48.35 -0.55
CA ALA A 701 10.50 -47.06 0.09
C ALA A 701 11.00 -46.00 -0.89
N GLY A 702 10.49 -44.79 -0.76
CA GLY A 702 10.95 -43.63 -1.49
C GLY A 702 10.49 -42.33 -0.83
N LEU A 703 11.09 -41.24 -1.27
CA LEU A 703 10.84 -39.91 -0.75
C LEU A 703 10.96 -38.89 -1.88
N ALA A 704 9.83 -38.28 -2.24
CA ALA A 704 9.81 -37.10 -3.09
C ALA A 704 9.88 -35.83 -2.22
N LEU A 705 10.69 -34.86 -2.64
CA LEU A 705 10.85 -33.57 -1.97
C LEU A 705 10.80 -32.43 -2.97
N GLY A 706 10.14 -31.33 -2.62
CA GLY A 706 10.10 -30.12 -3.43
C GLY A 706 10.17 -28.87 -2.57
N VAL A 707 10.64 -27.76 -3.17
CA VAL A 707 10.79 -26.47 -2.49
C VAL A 707 10.03 -25.40 -3.26
N ARG A 708 9.12 -24.70 -2.58
CA ARG A 708 8.32 -23.63 -3.19
C ARG A 708 9.19 -22.44 -3.56
N GLU A 709 8.85 -21.76 -4.66
CA GLU A 709 9.51 -20.51 -5.09
C GLU A 709 11.02 -20.71 -5.37
N PHE A 710 11.38 -21.87 -5.92
CA PHE A 710 12.78 -22.27 -6.12
C PHE A 710 13.54 -21.36 -7.09
N VAL A 711 12.87 -20.88 -8.13
CA VAL A 711 13.46 -19.92 -9.09
C VAL A 711 13.35 -18.51 -8.56
N GLU A 712 12.21 -18.18 -7.98
CA GLU A 712 11.84 -16.86 -7.54
C GLU A 712 12.75 -16.35 -6.42
N ARG A 713 13.20 -17.25 -5.54
CA ARG A 713 14.11 -16.96 -4.42
C ARG A 713 15.54 -17.41 -4.68
N CYS A 714 15.96 -17.46 -5.94
CA CYS A 714 17.32 -17.87 -6.30
C CYS A 714 18.37 -16.94 -5.66
N PRO A 715 19.60 -17.43 -5.37
CA PRO A 715 20.09 -18.78 -5.63
C PRO A 715 19.47 -19.84 -4.71
N ARG A 716 19.16 -21.03 -5.25
CA ARG A 716 18.63 -22.17 -4.49
C ARG A 716 19.24 -23.48 -4.94
N SER A 717 19.39 -24.42 -4.02
CA SER A 717 19.88 -25.76 -4.34
C SER A 717 19.15 -26.89 -3.62
N ILE A 718 19.18 -28.07 -4.25
CA ILE A 718 18.89 -29.34 -3.61
C ILE A 718 20.04 -30.29 -3.95
N THR A 719 20.75 -30.77 -2.95
CA THR A 719 21.83 -31.74 -3.10
C THR A 719 21.45 -33.05 -2.44
N VAL A 720 21.77 -34.16 -3.09
CA VAL A 720 21.61 -35.51 -2.53
C VAL A 720 22.95 -36.24 -2.57
N ARG A 721 23.28 -36.95 -1.50
CA ARG A 721 24.50 -37.76 -1.40
C ARG A 721 24.32 -38.90 -0.39
N ARG A 722 25.19 -39.91 -0.44
CA ARG A 722 25.32 -40.88 0.65
C ARG A 722 25.94 -40.19 1.88
N SER A 723 25.49 -40.62 3.05
CA SER A 723 26.06 -40.28 4.34
C SER A 723 26.35 -41.57 5.11
N ASP A 724 27.02 -41.46 6.25
CA ASP A 724 27.34 -42.61 7.11
C ASP A 724 26.09 -43.29 7.68
N VAL A 725 24.96 -42.58 7.69
CA VAL A 725 23.69 -43.03 8.28
C VAL A 725 22.58 -43.26 7.24
N GLY A 726 22.88 -43.17 5.95
CA GLY A 726 21.93 -43.43 4.86
C GLY A 726 22.14 -42.50 3.65
N VAL A 727 21.06 -41.84 3.23
CA VAL A 727 21.08 -40.77 2.22
C VAL A 727 20.77 -39.44 2.91
N ALA A 728 21.48 -38.39 2.51
CA ALA A 728 21.22 -37.02 2.92
C ALA A 728 20.63 -36.22 1.76
N ILE A 729 19.60 -35.42 2.04
CA ILE A 729 19.13 -34.33 1.17
C ILE A 729 19.46 -32.99 1.85
N GLU A 730 20.16 -32.12 1.15
CA GLU A 730 20.54 -30.78 1.61
C GLU A 730 19.75 -29.75 0.78
N VAL A 731 18.96 -28.91 1.44
CA VAL A 731 18.17 -27.84 0.82
C VAL A 731 18.86 -26.50 1.10
N GLY A 732 19.56 -25.97 0.11
CA GLY A 732 20.23 -24.67 0.18
C GLY A 732 19.22 -23.53 0.02
N LEU A 733 18.90 -22.85 1.12
CA LEU A 733 18.14 -21.59 1.10
C LEU A 733 19.03 -20.44 0.59
N LEU A 734 20.30 -20.47 0.99
CA LEU A 734 21.41 -19.72 0.42
C LEU A 734 22.57 -20.73 0.27
N PRO A 735 22.79 -21.31 -0.92
CA PRO A 735 23.88 -22.27 -1.11
C PRO A 735 25.25 -21.59 -0.99
N ALA A 736 26.23 -22.32 -0.46
CA ALA A 736 27.61 -21.83 -0.32
C ALA A 736 28.23 -21.46 -1.68
N GLY A 737 29.30 -20.65 -1.64
CA GLY A 737 30.04 -20.23 -2.83
C GLY A 737 29.42 -19.07 -3.59
N GLN A 738 28.54 -18.28 -2.95
CA GLN A 738 28.13 -16.99 -3.50
C GLN A 738 29.31 -16.03 -3.53
N GLU A 739 29.41 -15.23 -4.60
CA GLU A 739 30.46 -14.21 -4.74
C GLU A 739 30.38 -13.13 -3.66
N GLN A 740 29.17 -12.83 -3.20
CA GLN A 740 28.89 -11.85 -2.17
C GLN A 740 28.11 -12.48 -1.02
N ALA A 741 28.47 -12.13 0.21
CA ALA A 741 27.70 -12.49 1.38
C ALA A 741 26.35 -11.76 1.37
N PHE A 742 25.30 -12.47 1.78
CA PHE A 742 23.97 -11.89 1.94
C PHE A 742 23.90 -11.07 3.23
N ARG A 743 23.42 -9.83 3.15
CA ARG A 743 23.23 -8.97 4.32
C ARG A 743 21.97 -9.40 5.07
N PHE A 744 22.09 -10.32 6.02
CA PHE A 744 20.97 -10.78 6.80
C PHE A 744 20.69 -9.83 7.97
N ALA A 745 19.77 -8.89 7.78
CA ALA A 745 19.44 -7.86 8.77
C ALA A 745 18.83 -8.43 10.07
N GLN A 746 19.11 -7.78 11.20
CA GLN A 746 18.50 -8.11 12.48
C GLN A 746 16.98 -7.90 12.39
N GLY A 747 16.25 -8.85 12.96
CA GLY A 747 14.80 -8.83 12.99
C GLY A 747 14.13 -9.37 11.74
N THR A 748 14.86 -9.63 10.66
CA THR A 748 14.28 -10.23 9.44
C THR A 748 14.37 -11.74 9.47
N ARG A 749 13.56 -12.37 8.63
CA ARG A 749 13.41 -13.82 8.56
C ARG A 749 13.65 -14.29 7.13
N LEU A 750 14.27 -15.46 7.00
CA LEU A 750 14.31 -16.22 5.76
C LEU A 750 13.45 -17.48 5.91
N THR A 751 12.40 -17.60 5.10
CA THR A 751 11.48 -18.74 5.12
C THR A 751 11.60 -19.61 3.86
N ALA A 752 11.48 -20.92 4.03
CA ALA A 752 11.30 -21.90 2.97
C ALA A 752 10.09 -22.79 3.24
N GLU A 753 9.31 -23.08 2.20
CA GLU A 753 8.22 -24.06 2.24
C GLU A 753 8.61 -25.30 1.45
N ILE A 754 8.69 -26.43 2.15
CA ILE A 754 9.23 -27.70 1.66
C ILE A 754 8.13 -28.74 1.78
N VAL A 755 7.93 -29.54 0.72
CA VAL A 755 7.05 -30.71 0.75
C VAL A 755 7.88 -31.97 0.84
N LEU A 756 7.46 -32.91 1.70
CA LEU A 756 8.00 -34.26 1.81
C LEU A 756 6.85 -35.24 1.56
N SER A 757 6.99 -36.08 0.54
CA SER A 757 6.02 -37.12 0.20
C SER A 757 6.66 -38.50 0.28
N PRO A 758 6.65 -39.14 1.45
CA PRO A 758 6.95 -40.57 1.60
C PRO A 758 6.11 -41.44 0.67
N HIS A 759 6.71 -42.48 0.10
CA HIS A 759 6.00 -43.51 -0.67
C HIS A 759 6.72 -44.85 -0.62
N ASP A 760 6.10 -45.89 -1.16
CA ASP A 760 6.56 -47.29 -1.13
C ASP A 760 7.51 -47.66 -2.29
N GLY A 761 8.01 -46.66 -3.02
CA GLY A 761 8.79 -46.85 -4.26
C GLY A 761 7.96 -46.80 -5.56
N ALA A 762 6.63 -46.93 -5.49
CA ALA A 762 5.76 -47.06 -6.68
C ALA A 762 4.95 -45.79 -7.02
N LEU A 763 5.39 -44.62 -6.55
CA LEU A 763 4.65 -43.36 -6.77
C LEU A 763 4.58 -43.01 -8.25
N THR A 764 3.37 -42.92 -8.80
CA THR A 764 3.16 -42.55 -10.20
C THR A 764 3.54 -41.09 -10.45
N THR A 765 3.83 -40.72 -11.70
CA THR A 765 4.11 -39.32 -12.07
C THR A 765 2.95 -38.39 -11.73
N ALA A 766 1.70 -38.82 -11.97
CA ALA A 766 0.51 -38.03 -11.67
C ALA A 766 0.35 -37.80 -10.17
N ASP A 767 0.50 -38.85 -9.34
CA ASP A 767 0.38 -38.72 -7.89
C ASP A 767 1.55 -37.92 -7.30
N ARG A 768 2.77 -38.05 -7.83
CA ARG A 768 3.91 -37.20 -7.45
C ARG A 768 3.60 -35.74 -7.70
N ARG A 769 3.15 -35.38 -8.91
CA ARG A 769 2.77 -34.00 -9.25
C ARG A 769 1.68 -33.47 -8.31
N GLY A 770 0.63 -34.27 -8.07
CA GLY A 770 -0.47 -33.92 -7.18
C GLY A 770 -0.04 -33.72 -5.73
N ARG A 771 0.85 -34.58 -5.19
CA ARG A 771 1.36 -34.44 -3.81
C ARG A 771 2.31 -33.27 -3.66
N LEU A 772 3.31 -33.15 -4.53
CA LEU A 772 4.29 -32.06 -4.46
C LEU A 772 3.60 -30.70 -4.56
N ALA A 773 2.68 -30.55 -5.51
CA ALA A 773 2.06 -29.25 -5.70
C ALA A 773 1.03 -28.87 -4.61
N SER A 774 0.79 -29.69 -3.58
CA SER A 774 0.03 -29.27 -2.38
C SER A 774 0.77 -28.22 -1.53
N VAL A 775 2.07 -28.02 -1.78
CA VAL A 775 2.87 -26.93 -1.19
C VAL A 775 3.38 -25.97 -2.28
N LEU A 776 3.83 -26.52 -3.42
CA LEU A 776 4.42 -25.70 -4.49
C LEU A 776 3.37 -24.81 -5.18
N ALA A 777 2.12 -25.26 -5.28
CA ALA A 777 1.01 -24.54 -5.90
C ALA A 777 -0.33 -25.02 -5.31
N PRO A 778 -0.58 -24.77 -4.01
CA PRO A 778 -1.70 -25.33 -3.25
C PRO A 778 -3.04 -24.90 -3.84
N LEU A 779 -4.07 -25.73 -3.63
CA LEU A 779 -5.44 -25.38 -3.95
C LEU A 779 -5.86 -24.12 -3.20
N CYS A 780 -6.44 -23.18 -3.94
CA CYS A 780 -7.01 -21.97 -3.37
C CYS A 780 -8.53 -22.00 -3.48
N ALA A 781 -9.23 -21.77 -2.36
CA ALA A 781 -10.68 -21.67 -2.32
C ALA A 781 -11.10 -20.19 -2.32
N THR A 782 -11.99 -19.79 -3.22
CA THR A 782 -12.49 -18.41 -3.31
C THR A 782 -13.99 -18.36 -3.57
N LEU A 783 -14.58 -17.19 -3.38
CA LEU A 783 -15.99 -16.92 -3.63
C LEU A 783 -16.15 -16.03 -4.88
N PRO A 784 -17.36 -15.94 -5.46
CA PRO A 784 -17.65 -15.00 -6.54
C PRO A 784 -17.42 -13.54 -6.11
N PRO A 785 -16.97 -12.65 -7.01
CA PRO A 785 -16.80 -11.22 -6.72
C PRO A 785 -18.04 -10.57 -6.09
N ALA A 786 -19.21 -10.85 -6.66
CA ALA A 786 -20.51 -10.44 -6.13
C ALA A 786 -20.69 -10.75 -4.65
N TYR A 787 -20.23 -11.93 -4.20
CA TYR A 787 -20.34 -12.35 -2.82
C TYR A 787 -19.35 -11.60 -1.91
N TYR A 788 -18.10 -11.37 -2.35
CA TYR A 788 -17.18 -10.54 -1.57
C TYR A 788 -17.72 -9.12 -1.40
N CYS A 789 -18.14 -8.49 -2.50
CA CYS A 789 -18.65 -7.12 -2.51
C CYS A 789 -19.89 -6.94 -1.63
N GLN A 790 -20.89 -7.84 -1.70
CA GLN A 790 -22.12 -7.70 -0.90
C GLN A 790 -21.90 -7.80 0.61
N THR A 791 -20.81 -8.45 1.07
CA THR A 791 -20.57 -8.65 2.51
C THR A 791 -20.12 -7.36 3.21
N GLY A 792 -19.60 -6.38 2.48
CA GLY A 792 -19.09 -5.14 3.06
C GLY A 792 -17.78 -5.27 3.86
N VAL A 793 -17.13 -6.43 3.87
CA VAL A 793 -15.91 -6.65 4.66
C VAL A 793 -14.71 -5.80 4.20
N PHE A 794 -14.72 -5.36 2.94
CA PHE A 794 -13.75 -4.46 2.33
C PHE A 794 -14.28 -3.03 2.16
N GLY A 795 -15.38 -2.70 2.86
CA GLY A 795 -16.09 -1.45 2.67
C GLY A 795 -16.92 -1.42 1.38
N PRO A 796 -17.27 -0.22 0.88
CA PRO A 796 -18.17 -0.01 -0.25
C PRO A 796 -17.52 -0.34 -1.61
N VAL A 797 -17.23 -1.61 -1.86
CA VAL A 797 -16.68 -2.09 -3.14
C VAL A 797 -17.74 -2.80 -3.97
N THR A 798 -17.76 -2.54 -5.28
CA THR A 798 -18.66 -3.18 -6.24
C THR A 798 -17.88 -4.10 -7.18
N ASP A 799 -18.49 -5.18 -7.63
CA ASP A 799 -17.86 -6.05 -8.63
C ASP A 799 -17.84 -5.39 -10.02
N GLN A 800 -17.01 -5.92 -10.91
CA GLN A 800 -16.86 -5.43 -12.28
C GLN A 800 -18.13 -5.70 -13.11
N ARG A 801 -19.14 -4.83 -12.96
CA ARG A 801 -20.39 -4.89 -13.76
C ARG A 801 -20.62 -3.66 -14.62
N ASP A 802 -20.00 -2.54 -14.25
CA ASP A 802 -20.22 -1.25 -14.91
C ASP A 802 -19.14 -0.98 -15.97
N SER A 803 -19.57 -1.00 -17.23
CA SER A 803 -18.69 -0.81 -18.40
C SER A 803 -18.07 0.59 -18.46
N ARG A 804 -18.61 1.60 -17.74
CA ARG A 804 -18.01 2.94 -17.67
C ARG A 804 -16.60 2.92 -17.07
N PHE A 805 -16.30 1.92 -16.24
CA PHE A 805 -15.00 1.76 -15.59
C PHE A 805 -14.06 0.80 -16.34
N ASN A 806 -14.37 0.38 -17.57
CA ASN A 806 -13.50 -0.51 -18.36
C ASN A 806 -12.08 0.04 -18.53
N GLY A 807 -11.91 1.35 -18.70
CA GLY A 807 -10.59 1.98 -18.74
C GLY A 807 -9.82 1.82 -17.42
N TYR A 808 -10.50 1.96 -16.28
CA TYR A 808 -9.91 1.70 -14.96
C TYR A 808 -9.47 0.23 -14.82
N TYR A 809 -10.35 -0.73 -15.15
CA TYR A 809 -10.01 -2.15 -15.03
C TYR A 809 -8.83 -2.54 -15.92
N ALA A 810 -8.80 -2.05 -17.16
CA ALA A 810 -7.66 -2.26 -18.07
C ALA A 810 -6.37 -1.63 -17.51
N SER A 811 -6.46 -0.44 -16.92
CA SER A 811 -5.33 0.23 -16.25
C SER A 811 -4.84 -0.55 -15.04
N ALA A 812 -5.72 -1.06 -14.17
CA ALA A 812 -5.34 -1.87 -13.01
C ALA A 812 -4.62 -3.16 -13.42
N THR A 813 -5.14 -3.90 -14.40
CA THR A 813 -4.48 -5.10 -14.94
C THR A 813 -3.15 -4.76 -15.60
N HIS A 814 -3.08 -3.67 -16.36
CA HIS A 814 -1.83 -3.21 -16.98
C HIS A 814 -0.80 -2.82 -15.90
N GLY A 815 -1.21 -2.06 -14.89
CA GLY A 815 -0.39 -1.66 -13.75
C GLY A 815 0.19 -2.86 -13.01
N LEU A 816 -0.63 -3.87 -12.69
CA LEU A 816 -0.15 -5.11 -12.08
C LEU A 816 0.91 -5.81 -12.95
N LYS A 817 0.65 -5.95 -14.26
CA LYS A 817 1.61 -6.60 -15.18
C LYS A 817 2.92 -5.82 -15.27
N THR A 818 2.84 -4.50 -15.33
CA THR A 818 4.01 -3.62 -15.37
C THR A 818 4.80 -3.72 -14.07
N LEU A 819 4.16 -3.66 -12.91
CA LEU A 819 4.82 -3.84 -11.62
C LEU A 819 5.52 -5.20 -11.55
N ARG A 820 4.77 -6.29 -11.81
CA ARG A 820 5.32 -7.65 -11.75
C ARG A 820 6.45 -7.91 -12.73
N GLY A 821 6.38 -7.34 -13.93
CA GLY A 821 7.39 -7.53 -14.96
C GLY A 821 8.62 -6.64 -14.75
N ARG A 822 8.42 -5.35 -14.56
CA ARG A 822 9.47 -4.33 -14.66
C ARG A 822 9.96 -3.78 -13.32
N HIS A 823 9.18 -3.94 -12.26
CA HIS A 823 9.46 -3.34 -10.95
C HIS A 823 9.63 -4.36 -9.83
N MET A 824 9.36 -5.65 -10.05
CA MET A 824 9.70 -6.71 -9.11
C MET A 824 11.03 -7.36 -9.50
N LYS A 825 11.70 -7.95 -8.51
CA LYS A 825 12.96 -8.69 -8.72
C LYS A 825 12.89 -10.06 -8.05
N TYR A 826 13.52 -11.06 -8.67
CA TYR A 826 13.79 -12.32 -7.99
C TYR A 826 14.97 -12.16 -7.05
N GLY A 827 14.94 -12.86 -5.93
CA GLY A 827 15.99 -12.77 -4.92
C GLY A 827 15.55 -13.38 -3.61
N ILE A 828 16.53 -13.67 -2.76
CA ILE A 828 16.28 -14.34 -1.48
C ILE A 828 15.39 -13.50 -0.55
N GLU A 829 15.64 -12.19 -0.48
CA GLU A 829 14.85 -11.21 0.27
C GLU A 829 13.94 -10.37 -0.62
N ASP A 830 14.31 -10.13 -1.88
CA ASP A 830 13.61 -9.22 -2.82
C ASP A 830 12.24 -9.73 -3.31
N TRP A 831 12.05 -11.06 -3.39
CA TRP A 831 10.88 -11.63 -4.06
C TRP A 831 9.58 -11.40 -3.27
N GLY A 832 8.75 -10.51 -3.81
CA GLY A 832 7.42 -10.18 -3.29
C GLY A 832 7.21 -8.68 -3.11
N ASP A 833 8.29 -7.90 -3.12
CA ASP A 833 8.24 -6.44 -3.20
C ASP A 833 8.47 -5.93 -4.63
N TYR A 834 8.21 -4.64 -4.81
CA TYR A 834 8.55 -3.87 -5.99
C TYR A 834 9.42 -2.67 -5.62
N PHE A 835 10.16 -2.18 -6.61
CA PHE A 835 10.96 -0.96 -6.52
C PHE A 835 10.43 0.07 -7.51
N ASP A 836 10.36 1.32 -7.08
CA ASP A 836 10.03 2.44 -7.97
C ASP A 836 11.32 3.14 -8.40
N PRO A 837 11.65 3.21 -9.70
CA PRO A 837 12.83 3.92 -10.15
C PRO A 837 12.79 5.44 -9.87
N CYS A 838 11.65 6.10 -9.62
CA CYS A 838 11.62 7.57 -9.59
C CYS A 838 10.47 8.24 -8.78
N GLY A 839 10.15 7.82 -7.55
CA GLY A 839 9.02 8.42 -6.79
C GLY A 839 9.29 9.78 -6.14
N TYR A 840 10.40 9.89 -5.38
CA TYR A 840 10.72 11.08 -4.56
C TYR A 840 12.21 11.44 -4.48
N VAL A 841 13.11 10.49 -4.80
CA VAL A 841 14.56 10.68 -4.87
C VAL A 841 15.01 10.34 -6.29
N ARG A 842 15.66 11.29 -6.99
CA ARG A 842 16.23 11.03 -8.32
C ARG A 842 17.50 10.20 -8.17
N THR A 843 17.41 8.91 -8.47
CA THR A 843 18.55 7.98 -8.37
C THR A 843 18.43 6.88 -9.42
N GLU A 844 19.58 6.28 -9.75
CA GLU A 844 19.64 5.05 -10.56
C GLU A 844 19.53 3.79 -9.68
N THR A 845 19.52 3.96 -8.35
CA THR A 845 19.40 2.86 -7.40
C THR A 845 17.96 2.41 -7.22
N LYS A 846 17.78 1.13 -6.88
CA LYS A 846 16.44 0.57 -6.63
C LYS A 846 15.96 1.02 -5.26
N LEU A 847 14.86 1.76 -5.26
CA LEU A 847 14.16 2.17 -4.06
C LEU A 847 13.04 1.17 -3.79
N TRP A 848 13.29 0.26 -2.84
CA TRP A 848 12.28 -0.69 -2.38
C TRP A 848 11.15 0.04 -1.70
N VAL A 849 9.92 -0.31 -2.08
CA VAL A 849 8.73 0.42 -1.65
C VAL A 849 8.20 -0.11 -0.33
N ASN A 850 8.63 -1.31 0.11
CA ASN A 850 8.25 -1.92 1.39
C ASN A 850 6.73 -1.87 1.61
N MET A 851 6.00 -2.17 0.53
CA MET A 851 4.53 -2.20 0.45
C MET A 851 3.77 -0.88 0.57
N GLU A 852 4.42 0.29 0.61
CA GLU A 852 3.73 1.60 0.65
C GLU A 852 2.94 1.88 -0.66
N TRP A 853 1.69 2.37 -0.67
CA TRP A 853 0.77 2.79 0.40
C TRP A 853 -0.26 1.70 0.76
N ASN A 854 0.19 0.48 1.07
CA ASN A 854 -0.60 -0.74 1.28
C ASN A 854 -1.00 -1.45 -0.04
N TYR A 855 0.01 -1.80 -0.84
CA TYR A 855 -0.13 -2.58 -2.09
C TYR A 855 -1.00 -3.84 -1.92
N MET A 856 -0.82 -4.57 -0.82
CA MET A 856 -1.59 -5.78 -0.52
C MET A 856 -3.10 -5.52 -0.48
N ALA A 857 -3.55 -4.44 0.16
CA ALA A 857 -4.97 -4.09 0.23
C ALA A 857 -5.52 -3.74 -1.15
N ALA A 858 -4.77 -2.99 -1.96
CA ALA A 858 -5.16 -2.69 -3.34
C ALA A 858 -5.34 -3.98 -4.16
N MET A 859 -4.40 -4.92 -4.04
CA MET A 859 -4.50 -6.22 -4.72
C MET A 859 -5.69 -7.06 -4.21
N VAL A 860 -5.96 -7.07 -2.90
CA VAL A 860 -7.13 -7.77 -2.36
C VAL A 860 -8.43 -7.16 -2.87
N VAL A 861 -8.54 -5.84 -2.94
CA VAL A 861 -9.73 -5.15 -3.46
C VAL A 861 -9.93 -5.47 -4.93
N GLU A 862 -8.88 -5.38 -5.76
CA GLU A 862 -9.00 -5.73 -7.18
C GLU A 862 -9.38 -7.20 -7.37
N PHE A 863 -8.84 -8.12 -6.55
CA PHE A 863 -9.29 -9.50 -6.53
C PHE A 863 -10.77 -9.64 -6.13
N ALA A 864 -11.22 -8.96 -5.08
CA ALA A 864 -12.61 -9.01 -4.63
C ALA A 864 -13.58 -8.49 -5.69
N ARG A 865 -13.18 -7.48 -6.47
CA ARG A 865 -13.99 -6.85 -7.54
C ARG A 865 -14.05 -7.68 -8.82
N THR A 866 -12.94 -8.33 -9.19
CA THR A 866 -12.77 -8.97 -10.51
C THR A 866 -12.79 -10.50 -10.46
N GLY A 867 -12.35 -11.08 -9.34
CA GLY A 867 -12.08 -12.51 -9.20
C GLY A 867 -10.83 -12.98 -9.95
N ASP A 868 -10.03 -12.05 -10.50
CA ASP A 868 -8.78 -12.39 -11.20
C ASP A 868 -7.69 -12.81 -10.19
N GLN A 869 -7.29 -14.07 -10.32
CA GLN A 869 -6.35 -14.71 -9.40
C GLN A 869 -4.96 -14.07 -9.39
N GLU A 870 -4.55 -13.34 -10.43
CA GLU A 870 -3.24 -12.72 -10.43
C GLU A 870 -3.13 -11.63 -9.36
N PHE A 871 -4.21 -10.88 -9.09
CA PHE A 871 -4.26 -9.94 -7.97
C PHE A 871 -4.15 -10.67 -6.62
N TRP A 872 -4.85 -11.79 -6.45
CA TRP A 872 -4.77 -12.57 -5.21
C TRP A 872 -3.38 -13.18 -4.99
N ARG A 873 -2.78 -13.73 -6.04
CA ARG A 873 -1.39 -14.25 -5.99
C ARG A 873 -0.40 -13.14 -5.63
N ALA A 874 -0.57 -11.96 -6.22
CA ALA A 874 0.25 -10.80 -5.92
C ALA A 874 0.11 -10.36 -4.46
N ALA A 875 -1.11 -10.31 -3.92
CA ALA A 875 -1.36 -9.98 -2.51
C ALA A 875 -0.71 -11.00 -1.56
N GLN A 876 -0.87 -12.31 -1.83
CA GLN A 876 -0.26 -13.36 -1.02
C GLN A 876 1.28 -13.31 -1.06
N GLN A 877 1.85 -13.02 -2.22
CA GLN A 877 3.29 -12.92 -2.41
C GLN A 877 3.86 -11.73 -1.64
N ALA A 878 3.23 -10.56 -1.79
CA ALA A 878 3.56 -9.34 -1.06
C ALA A 878 3.47 -9.54 0.46
N ALA A 879 2.39 -10.16 0.95
CA ALA A 879 2.21 -10.48 2.36
C ALA A 879 3.32 -11.36 2.94
N ARG A 880 3.82 -12.33 2.15
CA ARG A 880 4.92 -13.20 2.56
C ARG A 880 6.24 -12.45 2.64
N HIS A 881 6.52 -11.59 1.66
CA HIS A 881 7.69 -10.70 1.69
C HIS A 881 7.63 -9.77 2.90
N PHE A 882 6.55 -9.01 3.02
CA PHE A 882 6.36 -8.02 4.06
C PHE A 882 6.53 -8.64 5.46
N ALA A 883 5.90 -9.80 5.68
CA ALA A 883 5.97 -10.51 6.96
C ALA A 883 7.35 -11.08 7.28
N ASP A 884 8.24 -11.30 6.32
CA ASP A 884 9.57 -11.87 6.56
C ASP A 884 10.67 -10.79 6.56
N THR A 885 10.60 -9.85 5.62
CA THR A 885 11.68 -8.90 5.29
C THR A 885 11.41 -7.50 5.84
N ASP A 886 10.17 -7.01 5.78
CA ASP A 886 9.86 -5.59 6.05
C ASP A 886 9.35 -5.35 7.47
N ILE A 887 9.02 -6.41 8.23
CA ILE A 887 8.68 -6.32 9.65
C ILE A 887 9.90 -6.69 10.51
N ALA A 888 10.22 -5.84 11.49
CA ALA A 888 11.23 -6.12 12.49
C ALA A 888 10.69 -7.06 13.59
N HIS A 889 10.93 -8.37 13.48
CA HIS A 889 10.51 -9.36 14.49
C HIS A 889 11.35 -9.33 15.76
N TYR A 890 12.55 -8.76 15.69
CA TYR A 890 13.48 -8.58 16.79
C TYR A 890 14.33 -7.33 16.54
N SER A 891 14.69 -6.59 17.59
CA SER A 891 15.64 -5.50 17.47
C SER A 891 16.31 -5.20 18.81
N SER A 892 17.59 -4.82 18.78
CA SER A 892 18.28 -4.22 19.93
C SER A 892 17.68 -2.85 20.31
N THR A 893 16.90 -2.23 19.41
CA THR A 893 16.04 -1.07 19.67
C THR A 893 14.60 -1.53 19.93
N PRO A 894 14.14 -1.61 21.20
CA PRO A 894 12.86 -2.25 21.51
C PRO A 894 11.64 -1.60 20.84
N ALA A 895 11.70 -0.30 20.55
CA ALA A 895 10.63 0.45 19.88
C ALA A 895 10.42 0.02 18.41
N TRP A 896 11.37 -0.70 17.81
CA TRP A 896 11.27 -1.17 16.43
C TRP A 896 10.56 -2.51 16.32
N VAL A 897 10.47 -3.29 17.39
CA VAL A 897 9.88 -4.64 17.35
C VAL A 897 8.39 -4.56 16.98
N GLY A 898 8.01 -5.28 15.92
CA GLY A 898 6.67 -5.24 15.32
C GLY A 898 6.47 -4.09 14.32
N GLY A 899 7.46 -3.20 14.18
CA GLY A 899 7.45 -2.08 13.24
C GLY A 899 7.75 -2.51 11.80
N SER A 900 7.09 -1.83 10.85
CA SER A 900 7.41 -1.94 9.44
C SER A 900 8.51 -0.96 9.06
N TYR A 901 9.59 -1.45 8.45
CA TYR A 901 10.60 -0.62 7.79
C TYR A 901 9.93 0.25 6.71
N ALA A 902 10.31 1.53 6.66
CA ALA A 902 9.83 2.44 5.61
C ALA A 902 10.51 2.15 4.28
N HIS A 903 9.92 2.61 3.17
CA HIS A 903 10.62 2.60 1.88
C HIS A 903 11.94 3.39 1.98
N THR A 904 12.85 3.11 1.07
CA THR A 904 14.14 3.78 1.05
C THR A 904 14.03 5.25 0.61
N GLY A 905 14.37 6.17 1.52
CA GLY A 905 14.33 7.62 1.35
C GLY A 905 15.66 8.25 0.92
N ASP A 906 16.67 7.46 0.57
CA ASP A 906 17.95 7.94 0.05
C ASP A 906 18.49 7.10 -1.11
N THR A 907 19.76 7.26 -1.50
CA THR A 907 20.33 6.59 -2.67
C THR A 907 20.84 5.17 -2.40
N ARG A 908 20.76 4.65 -1.17
CA ARG A 908 21.22 3.29 -0.84
C ARG A 908 20.21 2.25 -1.30
N GLU A 909 20.67 1.08 -1.70
CA GLU A 909 19.79 -0.05 -2.07
C GLU A 909 19.65 -1.01 -0.88
N GLY A 910 18.41 -1.37 -0.54
CA GLY A 910 18.06 -2.37 0.48
C GLY A 910 16.68 -2.14 1.09
N HIS A 911 16.12 -3.16 1.73
CA HIS A 911 14.80 -3.09 2.37
C HIS A 911 14.86 -2.43 3.76
N GLN A 912 15.93 -2.66 4.53
CA GLN A 912 16.08 -2.12 5.90
C GLN A 912 17.03 -0.90 5.93
N VAL A 913 16.91 -0.01 4.94
CA VAL A 913 17.73 1.20 4.85
C VAL A 913 17.27 2.20 5.91
N ASP A 914 15.98 2.51 5.90
CA ASP A 914 15.36 3.44 6.83
C ASP A 914 14.72 2.74 8.02
N PRO A 915 14.64 3.41 9.19
CA PRO A 915 14.07 2.82 10.39
C PRO A 915 12.56 2.58 10.24
N PRO A 916 11.98 1.71 11.08
CA PRO A 916 10.54 1.53 11.09
C PRO A 916 9.78 2.83 11.32
N ASN A 917 8.81 3.11 10.45
CA ASN A 917 8.00 4.34 10.52
C ASN A 917 6.56 4.07 10.06
N PHE A 918 5.67 3.82 11.01
CA PHE A 918 4.24 3.58 10.73
C PHE A 918 3.49 4.78 10.16
N ALA A 919 3.94 6.02 10.41
CA ALA A 919 3.28 7.20 9.85
C ALA A 919 3.55 7.35 8.34
N HIS A 920 4.61 6.70 7.84
CA HIS A 920 5.11 6.82 6.48
C HIS A 920 4.90 5.55 5.67
N ALA A 921 5.32 4.38 6.19
CA ALA A 921 5.20 3.07 5.54
C ALA A 921 3.74 2.58 5.31
N GLY A 922 2.76 3.38 5.73
CA GLY A 922 1.34 3.08 5.58
C GLY A 922 0.81 2.07 6.61
N TRP A 923 -0.52 1.96 6.62
CA TRP A 923 -1.25 1.07 7.51
C TRP A 923 -1.28 -0.37 6.95
N PRO A 924 -0.92 -1.43 7.70
CA PRO A 924 -0.73 -2.79 7.18
C PRO A 924 -2.02 -3.61 7.04
N GLU A 925 -3.17 -2.97 6.78
CA GLU A 925 -4.48 -3.67 6.72
C GLU A 925 -4.52 -4.77 5.64
N GLY A 926 -3.80 -4.59 4.53
CA GLY A 926 -3.76 -5.59 3.47
C GLY A 926 -3.19 -6.93 3.93
N MET A 927 -2.21 -6.91 4.85
CA MET A 927 -1.66 -8.14 5.45
C MET A 927 -2.72 -8.89 6.26
N LEU A 928 -3.54 -8.18 7.02
CA LEU A 928 -4.64 -8.77 7.79
C LEU A 928 -5.72 -9.33 6.87
N TRP A 929 -6.08 -8.63 5.79
CA TRP A 929 -7.03 -9.13 4.81
C TRP A 929 -6.52 -10.40 4.11
N VAL A 930 -5.24 -10.46 3.74
CA VAL A 930 -4.64 -11.68 3.19
C VAL A 930 -4.71 -12.82 4.20
N TYR A 931 -4.40 -12.57 5.48
CA TYR A 931 -4.55 -13.56 6.55
C TYR A 931 -6.01 -14.04 6.68
N TYR A 932 -6.97 -13.13 6.75
CA TYR A 932 -8.39 -13.49 6.89
C TYR A 932 -8.90 -14.30 5.69
N MET A 933 -8.54 -13.91 4.47
CA MET A 933 -8.96 -14.58 3.23
C MET A 933 -8.30 -15.94 3.03
N ALA A 934 -7.03 -16.09 3.39
CA ALA A 934 -6.34 -17.37 3.33
C ALA A 934 -6.86 -18.37 4.38
N GLY A 935 -7.52 -17.86 5.44
CA GLY A 935 -7.92 -18.62 6.62
C GLY A 935 -6.72 -19.01 7.45
#